data_AF-A0A537LDF5-F1
#
_entry.id   AF-A0A537LDF5-F1
#
_cell.length_a   1.000
_cell.length_b   1.000
_cell.length_c   1.000
_cell.angle_alpha   90.00
_cell.angle_beta   90.00
_cell.angle_gamma   90.00
#
_symmetry.space_group_name_H-M   'P 1'
#
loop_
_entity.id
_entity.type
_entity.pdbx_description
1 polymer ?
#
loop_
_entity_poly.entity_id
_entity_poly.type
_entity_poly.pdbx_seq_one_letter_code
_entity_poly.pdbx_strand_id
1 'polypeptide(L)'
;MPDIAADLKRTRYFFDDRHTVLSDAQADVFGPNVGADGRNLTIVFLSLNRARLSIRLLDSIAAHLVNFAGEVLIGDNGSDPAEIEELRTHLRRLPYRWRLIEFGTNYGVAGGRNRLMQEARTDWVVSLDNDIYFIANPIRQIQEELGTLGCHFMSFPLLNPDGATVYSHGASLQTVIQNGRPRLTINPIAPGAAVDVHGSESELESAFLSTFLFGGASVLHRHSFSRLGAFDEGMLIGFEDIDFSLRLFRAGMKVGTSAARCLVHDHAKSDTASDADYERKRFARKTLHDSARHLEAKSGFRVWGEEVENWLRDNEVRQGWATPDAGPPRAATDGRTPGRPRIALITDTDNWAFANIARQLKRHLGDRFAFEVFPLVNLGEIEKSRWLAGNCTGFFADGGASALGMALVAAEEFDIVHVFWREFLTIIDTPLLEDYAQRLGVSYADFRRRFIDGKIISTCVYDHLFLEPADIVQRERIFTQLTRGYYVASPRLRKIYEQIPALPKPAAVLPDGVDLSLFRPKSLERFDTAGMRPVRVGWVGHSAWASTLEDFKGVNTILKPALAELQNEGMQLVADFADRKEKFIPHLKMPDYYAGIDVLVCTSKIEGTPNPVLEAMACGVPVITTDVGIVPEVFGPKQREFILPERSTTALKQALRRLVSEPARFRALSNENLESIKGWDWTRQAEGFADYFDALLEPRRVETGEVRTKMCMLPFSSPSMEPDGSIRLCSASSIFAYYDQTNMGNCRADGLAQVWSGERYRNIRRALVTGQDLKPFCASCEYRFDAPAWMMQLHLGLHAYHHGVRTDEILALIARRIHRYEEYRARAPALNIAAYAVDDALRAQVGDATARVAGGKSAPLAPEELLDAQKLPIYMDFNTLNRCNVSCTMCPPAIRHDKLGIARDPYYRLTLNEYQTITEGVRISSAHFVGAYAEPLLNKDIFALIAHARAQGAFTAITTNATALSRNFGEKLLDAGLDMMTVSLHGASARTAEAIMLKSDFARIVDNIRGFQQLKRERGVAKPEIYFNYVAQKSNAAEMPDFIDLAHALDVRFVNFIHLIDGDEAVDASENLASYPDLLVPTVLEARERAKRRGIVLYVSPAYDEIVARHARKASRPDTLTVDQPA
;
A
#
# COMPACT_ATOMS: atom_id res chain seq x y z
N MET A 1 -22.55 -21.31 -14.70
CA MET A 1 -21.37 -22.19 -14.72
C MET A 1 -21.63 -23.37 -13.79
N PRO A 2 -21.79 -24.61 -14.29
CA PRO A 2 -22.06 -25.77 -13.44
C PRO A 2 -20.84 -26.68 -13.37
N ASP A 3 -19.94 -26.46 -12.40
CA ASP A 3 -19.07 -27.54 -11.86
C ASP A 3 -18.29 -27.20 -10.57
N ILE A 4 -18.71 -26.19 -9.80
CA ILE A 4 -18.07 -25.87 -8.51
C ILE A 4 -18.52 -26.83 -7.38
N ALA A 5 -19.63 -27.54 -7.56
CA ALA A 5 -20.23 -28.40 -6.52
C ALA A 5 -19.54 -29.77 -6.33
N ALA A 6 -18.80 -30.27 -7.32
CA ALA A 6 -18.17 -31.59 -7.23
C ALA A 6 -16.85 -31.58 -6.44
N ASP A 7 -16.07 -30.50 -6.55
CA ASP A 7 -14.77 -30.35 -5.86
C ASP A 7 -14.88 -29.82 -4.43
N LEU A 8 -16.02 -29.24 -4.06
CA LEU A 8 -16.32 -28.88 -2.66
C LEU A 8 -16.35 -30.11 -1.72
N LYS A 9 -16.49 -31.32 -2.25
CA LYS A 9 -16.39 -32.58 -1.48
C LYS A 9 -14.96 -32.97 -1.10
N ARG A 10 -13.92 -32.27 -1.57
CA ARG A 10 -12.50 -32.66 -1.39
C ARG A 10 -11.68 -31.70 -0.54
N THR A 11 -12.28 -30.65 0.02
CA THR A 11 -11.57 -29.76 0.95
C THR A 11 -11.91 -30.12 2.40
N ARG A 12 -10.87 -30.23 3.26
CA ARG A 12 -10.97 -30.59 4.69
C ARG A 12 -11.88 -29.68 5.54
N TYR A 13 -12.40 -28.60 4.95
CA TYR A 13 -13.25 -27.65 5.65
C TYR A 13 -14.72 -28.12 5.73
N PHE A 14 -15.20 -28.99 4.83
CA PHE A 14 -16.61 -29.42 4.82
C PHE A 14 -16.88 -30.89 5.18
N PHE A 15 -15.87 -31.76 5.30
CA PHE A 15 -16.05 -33.11 5.86
C PHE A 15 -14.74 -33.69 6.42
N ASP A 16 -14.78 -34.19 7.66
CA ASP A 16 -13.73 -34.95 8.36
C ASP A 16 -14.44 -36.09 9.10
N ASP A 17 -13.85 -37.29 9.17
CA ASP A 17 -14.48 -38.47 9.78
C ASP A 17 -14.80 -38.26 11.28
N ARG A 18 -14.17 -37.29 11.95
CA ARG A 18 -14.52 -36.87 13.30
C ARG A 18 -15.87 -36.14 13.40
N HIS A 19 -16.38 -35.58 12.30
CA HIS A 19 -17.72 -34.98 12.23
C HIS A 19 -18.85 -36.02 12.27
N THR A 20 -18.54 -37.30 12.10
CA THR A 20 -19.50 -38.40 12.32
C THR A 20 -19.99 -38.44 13.77
N VAL A 21 -19.16 -38.00 14.72
CA VAL A 21 -19.53 -37.85 16.15
C VAL A 21 -20.52 -36.69 16.38
N LEU A 22 -20.60 -35.73 15.45
CA LEU A 22 -21.60 -34.65 15.47
C LEU A 22 -22.89 -35.04 14.74
N SER A 23 -22.95 -36.23 14.14
CA SER A 23 -24.16 -36.82 13.56
C SER A 23 -24.94 -37.67 14.57
N ASP A 24 -24.86 -37.33 15.86
CA ASP A 24 -25.55 -38.04 16.96
C ASP A 24 -27.09 -37.89 16.92
N ALA A 25 -27.64 -37.51 15.78
CA ALA A 25 -29.07 -37.56 15.46
C ALA A 25 -29.31 -38.38 14.18
N GLN A 26 -28.73 -39.59 14.09
CA GLN A 26 -29.44 -40.62 13.36
C GLN A 26 -30.54 -41.19 14.28
N ALA A 27 -31.78 -41.06 13.78
CA ALA A 27 -33.03 -41.62 14.29
C ALA A 27 -33.81 -40.77 15.30
N ASP A 28 -34.42 -39.68 14.84
CA ASP A 28 -35.89 -39.64 14.80
C ASP A 28 -36.39 -38.64 13.75
N VAL A 29 -36.98 -39.15 12.67
CA VAL A 29 -37.67 -38.31 11.66
C VAL A 29 -38.97 -37.73 12.26
N PHE A 30 -39.33 -38.05 13.52
CA PHE A 30 -40.49 -37.52 14.23
C PHE A 30 -40.30 -37.23 15.76
N GLY A 31 -39.17 -36.63 16.20
CA GLY A 31 -38.95 -36.14 17.59
C GLY A 31 -38.28 -34.74 17.70
N PRO A 32 -38.61 -33.84 18.67
CA PRO A 32 -38.64 -32.40 18.41
C PRO A 32 -37.33 -31.68 18.77
N ASN A 33 -36.64 -31.12 17.77
CA ASN A 33 -35.66 -30.04 17.96
C ASN A 33 -36.30 -28.83 18.68
N VAL A 34 -36.80 -27.82 17.96
CA VAL A 34 -37.62 -26.75 18.54
C VAL A 34 -39.05 -27.23 18.87
N GLY A 35 -39.51 -28.28 18.18
CA GLY A 35 -40.87 -28.84 18.28
C GLY A 35 -41.91 -28.09 17.44
N ALA A 36 -42.94 -28.80 17.00
CA ALA A 36 -43.87 -28.31 15.96
C ALA A 36 -44.71 -27.09 16.38
N ASP A 37 -44.83 -26.88 17.69
CA ASP A 37 -45.48 -25.75 18.34
C ASP A 37 -44.49 -24.91 19.17
N GLY A 38 -43.18 -25.16 19.04
CA GLY A 38 -42.14 -24.48 19.80
C GLY A 38 -42.02 -24.92 21.26
N ARG A 39 -42.60 -26.06 21.66
CA ARG A 39 -42.53 -26.56 23.05
C ARG A 39 -41.12 -26.74 23.62
N ASN A 40 -40.10 -26.90 22.77
CA ASN A 40 -38.68 -26.97 23.16
C ASN A 40 -37.91 -25.75 22.64
N LEU A 41 -38.58 -24.59 22.57
CA LEU A 41 -38.00 -23.34 22.11
C LEU A 41 -38.25 -22.21 23.12
N THR A 42 -37.20 -21.47 23.45
CA THR A 42 -37.30 -20.21 24.20
C THR A 42 -36.94 -19.08 23.25
N ILE A 43 -37.80 -18.07 23.11
CA ILE A 43 -37.47 -16.84 22.39
C ILE A 43 -36.88 -15.87 23.42
N VAL A 44 -35.64 -15.44 23.22
CA VAL A 44 -34.93 -14.53 24.13
C VAL A 44 -34.65 -13.20 23.44
N PHE A 45 -34.78 -12.10 24.17
CA PHE A 45 -34.28 -10.79 23.73
C PHE A 45 -33.92 -9.92 24.93
N LEU A 46 -32.95 -9.02 24.71
CA LEU A 46 -32.57 -8.01 25.70
C LEU A 46 -33.44 -6.77 25.55
N SER A 47 -33.88 -6.22 26.68
CA SER A 47 -34.53 -4.92 26.76
C SER A 47 -33.61 -3.93 27.47
N LEU A 48 -33.46 -2.73 26.92
CA LEU A 48 -32.73 -1.63 27.55
C LEU A 48 -33.34 -0.33 27.04
N ASN A 49 -34.28 0.21 27.81
CA ASN A 49 -35.21 1.28 27.40
C ASN A 49 -35.99 0.90 26.12
N ARG A 50 -36.76 1.83 25.57
CA ARG A 50 -37.55 1.65 24.34
C ARG A 50 -38.57 0.49 24.46
N ALA A 51 -39.34 0.48 25.54
CA ALA A 51 -40.38 -0.52 25.83
C ALA A 51 -41.31 -0.73 24.63
N ARG A 52 -41.61 0.33 23.85
CA ARG A 52 -42.42 0.27 22.62
C ARG A 52 -41.90 -0.74 21.59
N LEU A 53 -40.59 -0.85 21.38
CA LEU A 53 -40.02 -1.83 20.43
C LEU A 53 -40.17 -3.25 20.96
N SER A 54 -39.86 -3.44 22.25
CA SER A 54 -40.07 -4.71 22.95
C SER A 54 -41.54 -5.15 22.90
N ILE A 55 -42.47 -4.22 23.11
CA ILE A 55 -43.92 -4.43 23.03
C ILE A 55 -44.33 -4.86 21.62
N ARG A 56 -43.79 -4.23 20.57
CA ARG A 56 -44.08 -4.61 19.18
C ARG A 56 -43.60 -6.01 18.84
N LEU A 57 -42.39 -6.39 19.27
CA LEU A 57 -41.91 -7.76 19.13
C LEU A 57 -42.86 -8.74 19.83
N LEU A 58 -43.25 -8.46 21.08
CA LEU A 58 -44.20 -9.28 21.83
C LEU A 58 -45.56 -9.41 21.12
N ASP A 59 -46.11 -8.30 20.63
CA ASP A 59 -47.37 -8.31 19.89
C ASP A 59 -47.27 -9.12 18.59
N SER A 60 -46.13 -9.05 17.90
CA SER A 60 -45.90 -9.85 16.70
C SER A 60 -45.84 -11.35 16.99
N ILE A 61 -45.28 -11.74 18.15
CA ILE A 61 -45.29 -13.14 18.60
C ILE A 61 -46.74 -13.57 18.84
N ALA A 62 -47.54 -12.75 19.52
CA ALA A 62 -48.95 -13.06 19.78
C ALA A 62 -49.77 -13.18 18.48
N ALA A 63 -49.49 -12.32 17.50
CA ALA A 63 -50.20 -12.27 16.23
C ALA A 63 -49.83 -13.42 15.29
N HIS A 64 -48.55 -13.79 15.21
CA HIS A 64 -48.06 -14.70 14.17
C HIS A 64 -47.75 -16.11 14.69
N LEU A 65 -47.26 -16.26 15.92
CA LEU A 65 -46.91 -17.57 16.50
C LEU A 65 -48.10 -18.14 17.29
N VAL A 66 -49.22 -18.30 16.59
CA VAL A 66 -50.47 -18.85 17.17
C VAL A 66 -50.21 -20.25 17.73
N ASN A 67 -50.60 -20.49 18.99
CA ASN A 67 -50.36 -21.73 19.75
C ASN A 67 -48.89 -22.01 20.13
N PHE A 68 -48.03 -20.99 20.23
CA PHE A 68 -46.68 -21.15 20.75
C PHE A 68 -46.66 -21.76 22.16
N ALA A 69 -46.12 -22.98 22.28
CA ALA A 69 -46.06 -23.75 23.52
C ALA A 69 -44.77 -23.50 24.33
N GLY A 70 -43.81 -22.77 23.76
CA GLY A 70 -42.54 -22.41 24.37
C GLY A 70 -42.65 -21.26 25.37
N GLU A 71 -41.53 -20.58 25.60
CA GLU A 71 -41.43 -19.44 26.53
C GLU A 71 -40.80 -18.24 25.83
N VAL A 72 -41.26 -17.03 26.15
CA VAL A 72 -40.57 -15.77 25.82
C VAL A 72 -39.84 -15.26 27.05
N LEU A 73 -38.53 -15.12 26.97
CA LEU A 73 -37.68 -14.71 28.07
C LEU A 73 -37.04 -13.35 27.76
N ILE A 74 -37.43 -12.34 28.53
CA ILE A 74 -36.94 -10.97 28.41
C ILE A 74 -35.88 -10.71 29.49
N GLY A 75 -34.73 -10.19 29.08
CA GLY A 75 -33.67 -9.76 30.00
C GLY A 75 -33.59 -8.25 30.01
N ASP A 76 -34.05 -7.62 31.08
CA ASP A 76 -33.89 -6.19 31.28
C ASP A 76 -32.45 -5.88 31.71
N ASN A 77 -31.74 -5.16 30.84
CA ASN A 77 -30.32 -4.85 30.97
C ASN A 77 -30.10 -3.49 31.66
N GLY A 78 -30.97 -3.14 32.62
CA GLY A 78 -30.91 -1.90 33.39
C GLY A 78 -31.70 -0.76 32.77
N SER A 79 -32.95 -1.00 32.36
CA SER A 79 -33.82 0.07 31.85
C SER A 79 -34.30 1.00 32.97
N ASP A 80 -34.81 2.16 32.57
CA ASP A 80 -35.49 3.07 33.49
C ASP A 80 -36.71 2.38 34.13
N PRO A 81 -36.97 2.56 35.45
CA PRO A 81 -38.08 1.87 36.13
C PRO A 81 -39.46 2.08 35.49
N ALA A 82 -39.67 3.23 34.83
CA ALA A 82 -40.90 3.53 34.11
C ALA A 82 -41.08 2.65 32.85
N GLU A 83 -40.01 2.40 32.09
CA GLU A 83 -40.00 1.54 30.91
C GLU A 83 -40.24 0.07 31.31
N ILE A 84 -39.67 -0.36 32.43
CA ILE A 84 -39.88 -1.71 32.99
C ILE A 84 -41.36 -1.89 33.37
N GLU A 85 -41.97 -0.90 34.03
CA GLU A 85 -43.37 -1.01 34.45
C GLU A 85 -44.33 -0.96 33.25
N GLU A 86 -44.02 -0.18 32.22
CA GLU A 86 -44.76 -0.20 30.94
C GLU A 86 -44.72 -1.59 30.31
N LEU A 87 -43.53 -2.17 30.19
CA LEU A 87 -43.34 -3.52 29.64
C LEU A 87 -44.08 -4.58 30.48
N ARG A 88 -43.95 -4.54 31.82
CA ARG A 88 -44.68 -5.45 32.74
C ARG A 88 -46.19 -5.33 32.59
N THR A 89 -46.71 -4.12 32.41
CA THR A 89 -48.15 -3.89 32.23
C THR A 89 -48.65 -4.56 30.96
N HIS A 90 -47.88 -4.47 29.87
CA HIS A 90 -48.20 -5.12 28.61
C HIS A 90 -48.11 -6.64 28.68
N LEU A 91 -47.02 -7.18 29.28
CA LEU A 91 -46.78 -8.61 29.43
C LEU A 91 -47.97 -9.36 30.07
N ARG A 92 -48.64 -8.75 31.05
CA ARG A 92 -49.83 -9.36 31.72
C ARG A 92 -51.00 -9.67 30.78
N ARG A 93 -51.03 -9.08 29.58
CA ARG A 93 -52.11 -9.23 28.59
C ARG A 93 -51.80 -10.27 27.51
N LEU A 94 -50.58 -10.81 27.48
CA LEU A 94 -50.13 -11.69 26.41
C LEU A 94 -50.60 -13.14 26.61
N PRO A 95 -50.90 -13.87 25.53
CA PRO A 95 -51.53 -15.19 25.60
C PRO A 95 -50.55 -16.35 25.80
N TYR A 96 -49.24 -16.12 25.78
CA TYR A 96 -48.20 -17.15 25.87
C TYR A 96 -47.35 -17.01 27.15
N ARG A 97 -46.53 -18.02 27.45
CA ARG A 97 -45.67 -18.02 28.63
C ARG A 97 -44.54 -17.03 28.45
N TRP A 98 -44.32 -16.19 29.45
CA TRP A 98 -43.21 -15.25 29.47
C TRP A 98 -42.55 -15.15 30.84
N ARG A 99 -41.28 -14.74 30.84
CA ARG A 99 -40.53 -14.33 32.04
C ARG A 99 -39.75 -13.06 31.74
N LEU A 100 -39.75 -12.15 32.71
CA LEU A 100 -38.89 -10.97 32.71
C LEU A 100 -37.85 -11.13 33.83
N ILE A 101 -36.58 -10.98 33.48
CA ILE A 101 -35.46 -11.00 34.42
C ILE A 101 -34.81 -9.63 34.44
N GLU A 102 -34.77 -9.00 35.60
CA GLU A 102 -34.12 -7.71 35.80
C GLU A 102 -32.69 -7.90 36.30
N PHE A 103 -31.73 -7.45 35.50
CA PHE A 103 -30.32 -7.55 35.84
C PHE A 103 -29.88 -6.45 36.82
N GLY A 104 -30.63 -5.34 36.88
CA GLY A 104 -30.34 -4.20 37.76
C GLY A 104 -29.13 -3.35 37.34
N THR A 105 -28.40 -3.76 36.30
CA THR A 105 -27.30 -3.02 35.69
C THR A 105 -27.12 -3.46 34.23
N ASN A 106 -26.44 -2.64 33.43
CA ASN A 106 -26.14 -2.94 32.04
C ASN A 106 -24.86 -3.79 31.91
N TYR A 107 -25.01 -5.02 31.43
CA TYR A 107 -23.93 -5.98 31.17
C TYR A 107 -23.47 -6.00 29.70
N GLY A 108 -23.91 -5.04 28.88
CA GLY A 108 -23.66 -5.04 27.44
C GLY A 108 -24.45 -6.13 26.72
N VAL A 109 -24.21 -6.26 25.41
CA VAL A 109 -24.94 -7.21 24.55
C VAL A 109 -24.49 -8.64 24.82
N ALA A 110 -23.17 -8.91 24.79
CA ALA A 110 -22.62 -10.24 25.04
C ALA A 110 -22.95 -10.74 26.45
N GLY A 111 -22.68 -9.92 27.48
CA GLY A 111 -22.93 -10.26 28.87
C GLY A 111 -24.41 -10.44 29.20
N GLY A 112 -25.29 -9.60 28.62
CA GLY A 112 -26.73 -9.73 28.76
C GLY A 112 -27.26 -11.02 28.12
N ARG A 113 -26.86 -11.31 26.87
CA ARG A 113 -27.30 -12.53 26.15
C ARG A 113 -26.80 -13.80 26.85
N ASN A 114 -25.58 -13.81 27.35
CA ASN A 114 -25.04 -14.95 28.12
C ASN A 114 -25.89 -15.25 29.36
N ARG A 115 -26.29 -14.23 30.12
CA ARG A 115 -27.16 -14.38 31.30
C ARG A 115 -28.54 -14.91 30.92
N LEU A 116 -29.14 -14.39 29.85
CA LEU A 116 -30.40 -14.92 29.33
C LEU A 116 -30.31 -16.38 28.89
N MET A 117 -29.22 -16.76 28.23
CA MET A 117 -29.00 -18.13 27.79
C MET A 117 -28.88 -19.13 28.95
N GLN A 118 -28.33 -18.71 30.08
CA GLN A 118 -28.27 -19.53 31.31
C GLN A 118 -29.66 -19.75 31.91
N GLU A 119 -30.55 -18.78 31.75
CA GLU A 119 -31.90 -18.79 32.29
C GLU A 119 -32.91 -19.49 31.37
N ALA A 120 -32.58 -19.70 30.10
CA ALA A 120 -33.42 -20.42 29.15
C ALA A 120 -33.62 -21.89 29.60
N ARG A 121 -34.87 -22.34 29.57
CA ARG A 121 -35.28 -23.66 30.10
C ARG A 121 -35.33 -24.77 29.05
N THR A 122 -35.35 -24.39 27.77
CA THR A 122 -35.38 -25.31 26.64
C THR A 122 -33.99 -25.53 26.06
N ASP A 123 -33.84 -26.55 25.22
CA ASP A 123 -32.56 -26.84 24.59
C ASP A 123 -32.28 -25.93 23.39
N TRP A 124 -33.32 -25.43 22.74
CA TRP A 124 -33.22 -24.50 21.62
C TRP A 124 -33.68 -23.10 22.01
N VAL A 125 -32.97 -22.11 21.49
CA VAL A 125 -33.21 -20.70 21.75
C VAL A 125 -33.25 -19.91 20.46
N VAL A 126 -34.25 -19.05 20.29
CA VAL A 126 -34.28 -18.00 19.27
C VAL A 126 -33.80 -16.72 19.93
N SER A 127 -32.63 -16.22 19.54
CA SER A 127 -32.05 -14.96 20.00
C SER A 127 -32.45 -13.82 19.06
N LEU A 128 -33.17 -12.84 19.59
CA LEU A 128 -33.63 -11.67 18.87
C LEU A 128 -33.16 -10.37 19.53
N ASP A 129 -32.94 -9.35 18.70
CA ASP A 129 -32.92 -7.96 19.17
C ASP A 129 -34.36 -7.44 19.32
N ASN A 130 -34.56 -6.46 20.20
CA ASN A 130 -35.89 -5.93 20.51
C ASN A 130 -36.48 -5.03 19.40
N ASP A 131 -35.69 -4.67 18.39
CA ASP A 131 -36.09 -3.90 17.21
C ASP A 131 -36.43 -4.80 15.99
N ILE A 132 -36.57 -6.11 16.23
CA ILE A 132 -36.98 -7.11 15.25
C ILE A 132 -38.37 -7.63 15.61
N TYR A 133 -39.23 -7.91 14.63
CA TYR A 133 -40.56 -8.47 14.88
C TYR A 133 -40.98 -9.48 13.79
N PHE A 134 -41.90 -10.38 14.15
CA PHE A 134 -42.40 -11.42 13.26
C PHE A 134 -43.48 -10.90 12.31
N ILE A 135 -43.50 -11.42 11.08
CA ILE A 135 -44.58 -11.23 10.10
C ILE A 135 -45.19 -12.57 9.65
N ALA A 136 -44.57 -13.69 10.03
CA ALA A 136 -45.01 -15.04 9.74
C ALA A 136 -44.50 -16.02 10.83
N ASN A 137 -45.05 -17.22 10.89
CA ASN A 137 -44.64 -18.25 11.86
C ASN A 137 -43.54 -19.16 11.26
N PRO A 138 -42.28 -19.12 11.76
CA PRO A 138 -41.22 -19.94 11.20
C PRO A 138 -41.05 -21.30 11.85
N ILE A 139 -41.77 -21.62 12.94
CA ILE A 139 -41.45 -22.74 13.84
C ILE A 139 -41.33 -24.07 13.08
N ARG A 140 -42.31 -24.37 12.21
CA ARG A 140 -42.30 -25.59 11.41
C ARG A 140 -41.14 -25.61 10.42
N GLN A 141 -40.89 -24.48 9.75
CA GLN A 141 -39.84 -24.37 8.74
C GLN A 141 -38.45 -24.54 9.37
N ILE A 142 -38.15 -23.86 10.48
CA ILE A 142 -36.85 -24.03 11.16
C ILE A 142 -36.70 -25.43 11.76
N GLN A 143 -37.79 -26.07 12.21
CA GLN A 143 -37.74 -27.45 12.65
C GLN A 143 -37.30 -28.38 11.51
N GLU A 144 -37.87 -28.22 10.31
CA GLU A 144 -37.52 -29.01 9.14
C GLU A 144 -36.06 -28.71 8.71
N GLU A 145 -35.70 -27.42 8.58
CA GLU A 145 -34.38 -26.99 8.10
C GLU A 145 -33.23 -27.35 9.05
N LEU A 146 -33.42 -27.26 10.38
CA LEU A 146 -32.42 -27.70 11.36
C LEU A 146 -32.15 -29.20 11.23
N GLY A 147 -33.21 -29.98 11.01
CA GLY A 147 -33.11 -31.41 10.74
C GLY A 147 -32.38 -31.71 9.43
N THR A 148 -32.71 -30.97 8.36
CA THR A 148 -32.10 -31.14 7.04
C THR A 148 -30.62 -30.76 7.01
N LEU A 149 -30.25 -29.60 7.57
CA LEU A 149 -28.86 -29.13 7.56
C LEU A 149 -27.98 -29.82 8.61
N GLY A 150 -28.61 -30.35 9.67
CA GLY A 150 -27.91 -30.97 10.80
C GLY A 150 -26.99 -29.98 11.50
N CYS A 151 -27.47 -28.76 11.76
CA CYS A 151 -26.72 -27.71 12.41
C CYS A 151 -27.31 -27.34 13.78
N HIS A 152 -26.47 -26.84 14.68
CA HIS A 152 -26.86 -26.37 16.02
C HIS A 152 -27.04 -24.86 16.09
N PHE A 153 -26.69 -24.16 15.01
CA PHE A 153 -26.67 -22.72 14.89
C PHE A 153 -27.22 -22.34 13.53
N MET A 154 -28.22 -21.46 13.50
CA MET A 154 -28.89 -21.05 12.26
C MET A 154 -29.25 -19.57 12.30
N SER A 155 -28.94 -18.84 11.25
CA SER A 155 -29.31 -17.43 11.06
C SER A 155 -30.69 -17.31 10.40
N PHE A 156 -31.49 -16.32 10.80
CA PHE A 156 -32.70 -15.94 10.08
C PHE A 156 -32.39 -14.92 8.97
N PRO A 157 -33.12 -14.97 7.84
CA PRO A 157 -33.24 -13.83 6.94
C PRO A 157 -33.94 -12.65 7.64
N LEU A 158 -33.42 -11.45 7.43
CA LEU A 158 -34.03 -10.20 7.88
C LEU A 158 -34.51 -9.38 6.68
N LEU A 159 -35.76 -8.92 6.74
CA LEU A 159 -36.33 -8.00 5.77
C LEU A 159 -36.21 -6.55 6.27
N ASN A 160 -36.12 -5.61 5.33
CA ASN A 160 -36.25 -4.19 5.62
C ASN A 160 -37.72 -3.84 6.02
N PRO A 161 -37.96 -2.65 6.59
CA PRO A 161 -39.31 -2.21 6.98
C PRO A 161 -40.35 -2.17 5.86
N ASP A 162 -39.92 -2.14 4.59
CA ASP A 162 -40.81 -2.23 3.42
C ASP A 162 -41.42 -3.63 3.24
N GLY A 163 -40.89 -4.65 3.92
CA GLY A 163 -41.28 -6.05 3.79
C GLY A 163 -40.97 -6.67 2.42
N ALA A 164 -40.36 -5.93 1.50
CA ALA A 164 -40.15 -6.31 0.10
C ALA A 164 -38.67 -6.45 -0.28
N THR A 165 -37.75 -5.94 0.54
CA THR A 165 -36.31 -6.07 0.33
C THR A 165 -35.61 -6.75 1.50
N VAL A 166 -34.56 -7.51 1.19
CA VAL A 166 -33.76 -8.21 2.21
C VAL A 166 -32.72 -7.28 2.81
N TYR A 167 -32.74 -7.16 4.13
CA TYR A 167 -31.66 -6.55 4.91
C TYR A 167 -30.46 -7.51 4.99
N SER A 168 -30.70 -8.78 5.35
CA SER A 168 -29.67 -9.82 5.35
C SER A 168 -30.26 -11.21 5.05
N HIS A 169 -29.52 -12.04 4.31
CA HIS A 169 -29.90 -13.43 4.00
C HIS A 169 -28.67 -14.33 4.03
N GLY A 170 -28.14 -14.52 5.24
CA GLY A 170 -26.88 -15.21 5.46
C GLY A 170 -25.65 -14.38 5.09
N ALA A 171 -24.50 -14.76 5.64
CA ALA A 171 -23.23 -14.12 5.34
C ALA A 171 -22.06 -15.09 5.51
N SER A 172 -20.93 -14.75 4.90
CA SER A 172 -19.68 -15.48 5.10
C SER A 172 -18.63 -14.63 5.77
N LEU A 173 -17.89 -15.23 6.71
CA LEU A 173 -16.64 -14.68 7.20
C LEU A 173 -15.61 -14.75 6.07
N GLN A 174 -15.03 -13.61 5.71
CA GLN A 174 -14.00 -13.51 4.69
C GLN A 174 -12.78 -12.78 5.22
N THR A 175 -11.59 -13.25 4.84
CA THR A 175 -10.36 -12.52 5.09
C THR A 175 -10.00 -11.72 3.85
N VAL A 176 -9.97 -10.39 3.97
CA VAL A 176 -9.50 -9.48 2.92
C VAL A 176 -8.17 -8.86 3.33
N ILE A 177 -7.32 -8.52 2.36
CA ILE A 177 -6.11 -7.75 2.64
C ILE A 177 -6.46 -6.27 2.50
N GLN A 178 -6.48 -5.54 3.61
CA GLN A 178 -6.65 -4.09 3.63
C GLN A 178 -5.40 -3.47 4.24
N ASN A 179 -4.74 -2.57 3.49
CA ASN A 179 -3.48 -1.94 3.89
C ASN A 179 -2.41 -2.96 4.34
N GLY A 180 -2.25 -4.04 3.57
CA GLY A 180 -1.22 -5.07 3.81
C GLY A 180 -1.45 -5.96 5.03
N ARG A 181 -2.59 -5.86 5.72
CA ARG A 181 -2.94 -6.71 6.87
C ARG A 181 -4.19 -7.56 6.57
N PRO A 182 -4.22 -8.83 7.03
CA PRO A 182 -5.42 -9.64 6.96
C PRO A 182 -6.49 -9.07 7.90
N ARG A 183 -7.60 -8.64 7.30
CA ARG A 183 -8.80 -8.17 7.98
C ARG A 183 -9.89 -9.23 7.83
N LEU A 184 -10.52 -9.59 8.94
CA LEU A 184 -11.73 -10.39 8.95
C LEU A 184 -12.92 -9.46 8.71
N THR A 185 -13.66 -9.69 7.63
CA THR A 185 -14.88 -8.96 7.28
C THR A 185 -16.03 -9.93 7.05
N ILE A 186 -17.26 -9.41 7.04
CA ILE A 186 -18.48 -10.14 6.75
C ILE A 186 -18.91 -9.78 5.34
N ASN A 187 -19.05 -10.78 4.47
CA ASN A 187 -19.64 -10.58 3.15
C ASN A 187 -21.09 -11.11 3.15
N PRO A 188 -22.11 -10.23 3.10
CA PRO A 188 -23.50 -10.66 3.01
C PRO A 188 -23.77 -11.33 1.66
N ILE A 189 -24.61 -12.35 1.64
CA ILE A 189 -24.86 -13.14 0.42
C ILE A 189 -25.79 -12.43 -0.56
N ALA A 190 -26.82 -11.71 -0.07
CA ALA A 190 -27.76 -10.98 -0.91
C ALA A 190 -28.34 -9.72 -0.21
N PRO A 191 -27.52 -8.71 0.12
CA PRO A 191 -28.00 -7.48 0.74
C PRO A 191 -28.75 -6.61 -0.27
N GLY A 192 -29.92 -6.09 0.09
CA GLY A 192 -30.69 -5.15 -0.73
C GLY A 192 -31.40 -5.76 -1.94
N ALA A 193 -31.41 -7.09 -2.07
CA ALA A 193 -32.13 -7.78 -3.13
C ALA A 193 -33.66 -7.60 -2.96
N ALA A 194 -34.35 -7.31 -4.05
CA ALA A 194 -35.81 -7.35 -4.10
C ALA A 194 -36.27 -8.81 -3.94
N VAL A 195 -37.25 -9.04 -3.07
CA VAL A 195 -37.77 -10.38 -2.82
C VAL A 195 -39.26 -10.39 -3.04
N ASP A 196 -39.71 -11.27 -3.93
CA ASP A 196 -41.12 -11.55 -4.06
C ASP A 196 -41.57 -12.42 -2.87
N VAL A 197 -42.27 -11.80 -1.92
CA VAL A 197 -42.84 -12.47 -0.74
C VAL A 197 -44.06 -13.32 -1.13
N HIS A 198 -44.53 -13.22 -2.38
CA HIS A 198 -45.79 -13.79 -2.85
C HIS A 198 -45.66 -14.74 -4.06
N GLY A 199 -44.44 -15.11 -4.47
CA GLY A 199 -44.17 -16.32 -5.27
C GLY A 199 -43.68 -16.09 -6.69
N SER A 200 -42.37 -16.30 -6.89
CA SER A 200 -41.76 -16.86 -8.11
C SER A 200 -40.35 -17.36 -7.77
N GLU A 201 -39.91 -18.46 -8.41
CA GLU A 201 -38.64 -19.17 -8.14
C GLU A 201 -37.44 -18.22 -8.06
N SER A 202 -36.94 -18.03 -6.83
CA SER A 202 -35.73 -17.26 -6.50
C SER A 202 -34.66 -18.19 -5.91
N GLU A 203 -33.38 -17.96 -6.22
CA GLU A 203 -32.25 -18.70 -5.63
C GLU A 203 -32.19 -18.62 -4.08
N LEU A 204 -32.99 -17.74 -3.46
CA LEU A 204 -33.11 -17.53 -2.00
C LEU A 204 -34.17 -18.44 -1.33
N GLU A 205 -34.67 -19.47 -2.01
CA GLU A 205 -35.81 -20.30 -1.53
C GLU A 205 -35.45 -21.48 -0.62
N SER A 206 -34.17 -21.86 -0.52
CA SER A 206 -33.75 -23.02 0.27
C SER A 206 -32.78 -22.66 1.38
N ALA A 207 -32.88 -23.36 2.52
CA ALA A 207 -31.92 -23.21 3.61
C ALA A 207 -30.55 -23.76 3.20
N PHE A 208 -29.48 -23.10 3.62
CA PHE A 208 -28.11 -23.43 3.20
C PHE A 208 -27.09 -23.22 4.33
N LEU A 209 -25.85 -23.69 4.15
CA LEU A 209 -24.78 -23.50 5.13
C LEU A 209 -24.01 -22.20 4.88
N SER A 210 -23.72 -21.47 5.96
CA SER A 210 -22.94 -20.23 5.96
C SER A 210 -21.80 -20.30 6.99
N THR A 211 -21.01 -19.24 7.11
CA THR A 211 -19.89 -19.18 8.09
C THR A 211 -20.05 -18.07 9.12
N PHE A 212 -21.12 -17.29 9.02
CA PHE A 212 -21.43 -16.20 9.95
C PHE A 212 -22.82 -16.38 10.57
N LEU A 213 -22.86 -16.29 11.91
CA LEU A 213 -24.07 -16.39 12.71
C LEU A 213 -24.44 -15.01 13.26
N PHE A 214 -25.62 -14.49 12.91
CA PHE A 214 -26.08 -13.21 13.43
C PHE A 214 -26.44 -13.31 14.91
N GLY A 215 -25.87 -12.46 15.76
CA GLY A 215 -26.15 -12.48 17.21
C GLY A 215 -27.60 -12.11 17.55
N GLY A 216 -28.17 -11.15 16.82
CA GLY A 216 -29.50 -10.60 17.06
C GLY A 216 -30.65 -11.25 16.28
N ALA A 217 -30.37 -12.27 15.45
CA ALA A 217 -31.42 -12.96 14.68
C ALA A 217 -31.01 -14.40 14.36
N SER A 218 -31.00 -15.27 15.37
CA SER A 218 -30.53 -16.65 15.21
C SER A 218 -31.24 -17.68 16.09
N VAL A 219 -31.21 -18.94 15.64
CA VAL A 219 -31.57 -20.14 16.40
C VAL A 219 -30.30 -20.81 16.89
N LEU A 220 -30.24 -21.13 18.18
CA LEU A 220 -29.05 -21.60 18.89
C LEU A 220 -29.40 -22.82 19.76
N HIS A 221 -28.57 -23.85 19.73
CA HIS A 221 -28.62 -24.94 20.70
C HIS A 221 -27.84 -24.59 21.97
N ARG A 222 -28.55 -24.45 23.10
CA ARG A 222 -28.05 -23.87 24.36
C ARG A 222 -26.82 -24.58 24.92
N HIS A 223 -26.81 -25.92 24.90
CA HIS A 223 -25.68 -26.70 25.42
C HIS A 223 -24.43 -26.55 24.55
N SER A 224 -24.61 -26.49 23.23
CA SER A 224 -23.50 -26.28 22.29
C SER A 224 -22.94 -24.86 22.37
N PHE A 225 -23.82 -23.87 22.53
CA PHE A 225 -23.43 -22.49 22.80
C PHE A 225 -22.57 -22.39 24.08
N SER A 226 -23.03 -23.00 25.17
CA SER A 226 -22.31 -23.00 26.46
C SER A 226 -20.96 -23.72 26.37
N ARG A 227 -20.92 -24.90 25.72
CA ARG A 227 -19.69 -25.70 25.55
C ARG A 227 -18.61 -24.98 24.74
N LEU A 228 -19.01 -24.10 23.83
CA LEU A 228 -18.08 -23.33 22.98
C LEU A 228 -17.65 -22.00 23.61
N GLY A 229 -18.04 -21.74 24.86
CA GLY A 229 -17.62 -20.59 25.64
C GLY A 229 -18.52 -19.36 25.52
N ALA A 230 -19.77 -19.52 25.04
CA ALA A 230 -20.76 -18.44 24.91
C ALA A 230 -20.23 -17.21 24.14
N PHE A 231 -20.84 -16.03 24.27
CA PHE A 231 -20.27 -14.78 23.74
C PHE A 231 -19.17 -14.24 24.68
N ASP A 232 -18.16 -13.56 24.12
CA ASP A 232 -17.07 -12.98 24.92
C ASP A 232 -17.51 -11.66 25.59
N GLU A 233 -17.64 -11.68 26.93
CA GLU A 233 -18.07 -10.52 27.72
C GLU A 233 -17.02 -9.39 27.77
N GLY A 234 -15.81 -9.59 27.24
CA GLY A 234 -14.82 -8.53 27.04
C GLY A 234 -15.23 -7.49 26.00
N MET A 235 -16.24 -7.79 25.17
CA MET A 235 -16.85 -6.85 24.23
C MET A 235 -18.21 -6.39 24.78
N LEU A 236 -18.27 -5.14 25.23
CA LEU A 236 -19.50 -4.57 25.79
C LEU A 236 -20.61 -4.46 24.73
N ILE A 237 -20.23 -4.12 23.49
CA ILE A 237 -21.13 -4.08 22.34
C ILE A 237 -20.37 -4.28 21.02
N GLY A 238 -20.98 -5.01 20.08
CA GLY A 238 -20.47 -5.25 18.74
C GLY A 238 -19.33 -6.26 18.69
N PHE A 239 -19.16 -6.88 17.52
CA PHE A 239 -18.12 -7.88 17.20
C PHE A 239 -18.22 -9.20 17.98
N GLU A 240 -19.18 -9.37 18.89
CA GLU A 240 -19.36 -10.59 19.67
C GLU A 240 -19.77 -11.79 18.81
N ASP A 241 -20.56 -11.52 17.77
CA ASP A 241 -21.03 -12.50 16.80
C ASP A 241 -19.94 -12.90 15.79
N ILE A 242 -19.02 -11.98 15.44
CA ILE A 242 -17.80 -12.28 14.66
C ILE A 242 -16.88 -13.21 15.46
N ASP A 243 -16.61 -12.89 16.74
CA ASP A 243 -15.79 -13.75 17.60
C ASP A 243 -16.39 -15.14 17.74
N PHE A 244 -17.69 -15.22 18.02
CA PHE A 244 -18.36 -16.50 18.19
C PHE A 244 -18.37 -17.30 16.88
N SER A 245 -18.69 -16.66 15.74
CA SER A 245 -18.66 -17.31 14.42
C SER A 245 -17.27 -17.84 14.06
N LEU A 246 -16.20 -17.10 14.39
CA LEU A 246 -14.82 -17.58 14.22
C LEU A 246 -14.52 -18.81 15.09
N ARG A 247 -15.06 -18.85 16.32
CA ARG A 247 -14.94 -20.03 17.19
C ARG A 247 -15.76 -21.21 16.69
N LEU A 248 -16.96 -20.99 16.17
CA LEU A 248 -17.77 -22.02 15.51
C LEU A 248 -17.01 -22.65 14.33
N PHE A 249 -16.45 -21.79 13.46
CA PHE A 249 -15.62 -22.19 12.33
C PHE A 249 -14.42 -23.04 12.78
N ARG A 250 -13.67 -22.58 13.79
CA ARG A 250 -12.50 -23.30 14.33
C ARG A 250 -12.87 -24.63 15.00
N ALA A 251 -14.07 -24.72 15.56
CA ALA A 251 -14.59 -25.94 16.17
C ALA A 251 -15.22 -26.92 15.17
N GLY A 252 -15.28 -26.57 13.86
CA GLY A 252 -15.92 -27.38 12.83
C GLY A 252 -17.44 -27.44 12.94
N MET A 253 -18.06 -26.46 13.63
CA MET A 253 -19.52 -26.41 13.80
C MET A 253 -20.18 -25.85 12.55
N LYS A 254 -21.24 -26.51 12.08
CA LYS A 254 -22.07 -26.01 10.98
C LYS A 254 -22.90 -24.81 11.44
N VAL A 255 -22.87 -23.75 10.64
CA VAL A 255 -23.80 -22.61 10.74
C VAL A 255 -24.72 -22.67 9.53
N GLY A 256 -26.03 -22.67 9.77
CA GLY A 256 -27.05 -22.62 8.72
C GLY A 256 -27.60 -21.21 8.51
N THR A 257 -28.29 -21.01 7.40
CA THR A 257 -29.16 -19.87 7.12
C THR A 257 -30.52 -20.44 6.73
N SER A 258 -31.57 -20.02 7.42
CA SER A 258 -32.96 -20.42 7.14
C SER A 258 -33.49 -19.77 5.86
N ALA A 259 -34.46 -20.39 5.19
CA ALA A 259 -35.24 -19.72 4.14
C ALA A 259 -36.46 -18.97 4.69
N ALA A 260 -36.70 -18.99 6.00
CA ALA A 260 -37.89 -18.43 6.64
C ALA A 260 -37.84 -16.88 6.68
N ARG A 261 -38.45 -16.24 5.68
CA ARG A 261 -38.60 -14.77 5.56
C ARG A 261 -39.73 -14.27 6.46
N CYS A 262 -39.48 -14.35 7.77
CA CYS A 262 -40.50 -14.15 8.79
C CYS A 262 -40.21 -12.99 9.73
N LEU A 263 -39.06 -12.32 9.58
CA LEU A 263 -38.59 -11.26 10.47
C LEU A 263 -38.32 -9.98 9.70
N VAL A 264 -38.79 -8.86 10.26
CA VAL A 264 -38.48 -7.51 9.79
C VAL A 264 -37.58 -6.83 10.82
N HIS A 265 -36.49 -6.22 10.36
CA HIS A 265 -35.60 -5.41 11.20
C HIS A 265 -35.96 -3.92 11.07
N ASP A 266 -36.47 -3.31 12.14
CA ASP A 266 -36.95 -1.93 12.13
C ASP A 266 -36.13 -1.03 13.04
N HIS A 267 -35.13 -0.38 12.46
CA HIS A 267 -34.30 0.63 13.11
C HIS A 267 -35.00 1.99 13.21
N ALA A 268 -36.12 2.04 13.94
CA ALA A 268 -36.86 3.28 14.16
C ALA A 268 -35.99 4.34 14.88
N LYS A 269 -36.14 5.61 14.48
CA LYS A 269 -35.45 6.76 15.08
C LYS A 269 -35.72 6.86 16.59
N SER A 270 -34.81 7.50 17.32
CA SER A 270 -35.02 7.82 18.73
C SER A 270 -36.17 8.83 18.90
N ASP A 271 -37.18 8.47 19.68
CA ASP A 271 -38.41 9.29 19.84
C ASP A 271 -38.37 10.12 21.15
N THR A 272 -37.51 9.74 22.10
CA THR A 272 -37.36 10.40 23.41
C THR A 272 -35.90 10.82 23.69
N ALA A 273 -35.69 11.68 24.68
CA ALA A 273 -34.34 12.10 25.08
C ALA A 273 -33.52 10.96 25.70
N SER A 274 -34.15 10.01 26.41
CA SER A 274 -33.50 8.82 26.95
C SER A 274 -33.11 7.84 25.85
N ASP A 275 -33.95 7.68 24.81
CA ASP A 275 -33.63 6.88 23.62
C ASP A 275 -32.40 7.42 22.89
N ALA A 276 -32.35 8.74 22.70
CA ALA A 276 -31.24 9.39 22.00
C ALA A 276 -29.93 9.32 22.80
N ASP A 277 -29.99 9.38 24.14
CA ASP A 277 -28.81 9.21 25.00
C ASP A 277 -28.30 7.76 25.02
N TYR A 278 -29.23 6.79 25.06
CA TYR A 278 -28.90 5.37 24.95
C TYR A 278 -28.26 5.04 23.60
N GLU A 279 -28.85 5.46 22.49
CA GLU A 279 -28.31 5.24 21.14
C GLU A 279 -26.91 5.87 20.99
N ARG A 280 -26.68 7.07 21.54
CA ARG A 280 -25.35 7.71 21.53
C ARG A 280 -24.31 6.91 22.32
N LYS A 281 -24.69 6.34 23.47
CA LYS A 281 -23.80 5.48 24.27
C LYS A 281 -23.54 4.14 23.57
N ARG A 282 -24.57 3.56 22.95
CA ARG A 282 -24.55 2.30 22.21
C ARG A 282 -23.61 2.37 21.00
N PHE A 283 -23.71 3.43 20.20
CA PHE A 283 -22.91 3.65 19.00
C PHE A 283 -21.73 4.62 19.21
N ALA A 284 -21.32 4.84 20.46
CA ALA A 284 -20.13 5.63 20.75
C ALA A 284 -18.91 4.96 20.11
N ARG A 285 -18.23 5.67 19.19
CA ARG A 285 -17.03 5.18 18.48
C ARG A 285 -16.02 4.53 19.41
N LYS A 286 -15.78 5.15 20.57
CA LYS A 286 -14.85 4.64 21.59
C LYS A 286 -15.24 3.22 22.05
N THR A 287 -16.49 3.00 22.42
CA THR A 287 -16.96 1.72 22.95
C THR A 287 -16.84 0.60 21.92
N LEU A 288 -17.25 0.87 20.67
CA LEU A 288 -17.13 -0.10 19.58
C LEU A 288 -15.67 -0.35 19.19
N HIS A 289 -14.84 0.68 19.22
CA HIS A 289 -13.41 0.56 18.93
C HIS A 289 -12.68 -0.24 20.02
N ASP A 290 -13.06 -0.09 21.28
CA ASP A 290 -12.53 -0.89 22.39
C ASP A 290 -12.89 -2.38 22.22
N SER A 291 -14.15 -2.69 21.86
CA SER A 291 -14.58 -4.06 21.51
C SER A 291 -13.79 -4.63 20.32
N ALA A 292 -13.60 -3.83 19.26
CA ALA A 292 -12.81 -4.24 18.11
C ALA A 292 -11.37 -4.55 18.51
N ARG A 293 -10.69 -3.66 19.24
CA ARG A 293 -9.31 -3.89 19.70
C ARG A 293 -9.17 -5.14 20.56
N HIS A 294 -10.16 -5.42 21.40
CA HIS A 294 -10.21 -6.66 22.19
C HIS A 294 -10.24 -7.89 21.27
N LEU A 295 -11.12 -7.90 20.26
CA LEU A 295 -11.18 -8.98 19.27
C LEU A 295 -9.91 -9.07 18.40
N GLU A 296 -9.33 -7.95 17.98
CA GLU A 296 -8.10 -7.94 17.19
C GLU A 296 -6.92 -8.54 17.96
N ALA A 297 -6.79 -8.17 19.24
CA ALA A 297 -5.77 -8.73 20.13
C ALA A 297 -5.95 -10.23 20.36
N LYS A 298 -7.21 -10.70 20.44
CA LYS A 298 -7.56 -12.11 20.68
C LYS A 298 -7.44 -12.98 19.43
N SER A 299 -7.89 -12.47 18.28
CA SER A 299 -8.03 -13.25 17.05
C SER A 299 -6.81 -13.17 16.12
N GLY A 300 -6.03 -12.08 16.22
CA GLY A 300 -4.94 -11.76 15.30
C GLY A 300 -5.38 -11.15 13.97
N PHE A 301 -6.69 -11.04 13.72
CA PHE A 301 -7.24 -10.39 12.53
C PHE A 301 -7.66 -8.96 12.86
N ARG A 302 -7.48 -8.04 11.91
CA ARG A 302 -8.16 -6.74 12.00
C ARG A 302 -9.67 -6.93 11.82
N VAL A 303 -10.47 -6.15 12.53
CA VAL A 303 -11.93 -6.10 12.35
C VAL A 303 -12.44 -4.65 12.22
N TRP A 304 -11.66 -3.66 12.66
CA TRP A 304 -11.96 -2.24 12.42
C TRP A 304 -11.48 -1.81 11.03
N GLY A 305 -12.31 -1.06 10.30
CA GLY A 305 -11.97 -0.57 8.96
C GLY A 305 -12.96 0.47 8.43
N GLU A 306 -12.73 0.95 7.19
CA GLU A 306 -13.55 2.01 6.57
C GLU A 306 -15.05 1.69 6.52
N GLU A 307 -15.44 0.43 6.31
CA GLU A 307 -16.85 0.02 6.31
C GLU A 307 -17.53 0.26 7.66
N VAL A 308 -16.84 -0.02 8.77
CA VAL A 308 -17.35 0.21 10.13
C VAL A 308 -17.48 1.71 10.38
N GLU A 309 -16.50 2.50 9.94
CA GLU A 309 -16.53 3.97 10.06
C GLU A 309 -17.63 4.60 9.20
N ASN A 310 -17.84 4.09 7.99
CA ASN A 310 -18.91 4.54 7.09
C ASN A 310 -20.27 4.18 7.67
N TRP A 311 -20.45 2.95 8.15
CA TRP A 311 -21.68 2.52 8.81
C TRP A 311 -22.01 3.35 10.05
N LEU A 312 -21.00 3.70 10.86
CA LEU A 312 -21.18 4.61 12.01
C LEU A 312 -21.63 6.00 11.58
N ARG A 313 -21.05 6.54 10.49
CA ARG A 313 -21.46 7.83 9.94
C ARG A 313 -22.88 7.80 9.39
N ASP A 314 -23.23 6.77 8.64
CA ASP A 314 -24.57 6.60 8.08
C ASP A 314 -25.61 6.51 9.20
N ASN A 315 -25.27 5.84 10.31
CA ASN A 315 -26.10 5.82 11.50
C ASN A 315 -26.21 7.21 12.16
N GLU A 316 -25.11 7.96 12.30
CA GLU A 316 -25.13 9.33 12.83
C GLU A 316 -26.00 10.28 11.98
N VAL A 317 -25.92 10.18 10.65
CA VAL A 317 -26.77 10.95 9.73
C VAL A 317 -28.23 10.51 9.86
N ARG A 318 -28.51 9.20 9.90
CA ARG A 318 -29.86 8.64 10.07
C ARG A 318 -30.52 9.09 11.37
N GLN A 319 -29.75 9.14 12.46
CA GLN A 319 -30.20 9.61 13.78
C GLN A 319 -30.27 11.15 13.87
N GLY A 320 -29.83 11.89 12.84
CA GLY A 320 -29.83 13.35 12.81
C GLY A 320 -28.74 14.01 13.66
N TRP A 321 -27.67 13.27 14.01
CA TRP A 321 -26.53 13.78 14.78
C TRP A 321 -25.46 14.46 13.91
N ALA A 322 -25.48 14.26 12.59
CA ALA A 322 -24.56 14.85 11.62
C ALA A 322 -25.27 15.23 10.30
N THR A 323 -24.71 16.18 9.53
CA THR A 323 -25.25 16.62 8.23
C THR A 323 -24.63 15.85 7.05
N PRO A 324 -25.37 15.58 5.95
CA PRO A 324 -24.89 14.80 4.79
C PRO A 324 -23.62 15.34 4.11
N ASP A 325 -23.38 16.65 4.16
CA ASP A 325 -22.25 17.33 3.50
C ASP A 325 -20.93 17.36 4.30
N ALA A 326 -20.88 16.71 5.47
CA ALA A 326 -19.63 16.47 6.14
C ALA A 326 -18.86 15.36 5.41
N GLY A 327 -18.07 15.76 4.39
CA GLY A 327 -17.16 14.87 3.67
C GLY A 327 -16.29 14.05 4.65
N PRO A 328 -15.72 12.90 4.20
CA PRO A 328 -14.95 12.04 5.09
C PRO A 328 -13.89 12.85 5.83
N PRO A 329 -13.87 12.82 7.19
CA PRO A 329 -12.70 13.29 7.89
C PRO A 329 -11.52 12.48 7.35
N ARG A 330 -10.40 13.17 7.09
CA ARG A 330 -9.08 12.52 6.94
C ARG A 330 -9.05 11.31 7.87
N ALA A 331 -8.80 10.13 7.30
CA ALA A 331 -8.75 8.86 8.02
C ALA A 331 -8.29 9.10 9.44
N ALA A 332 -9.16 8.83 10.41
CA ALA A 332 -8.84 8.88 11.82
C ALA A 332 -7.84 7.76 12.10
N THR A 333 -6.59 8.00 11.72
CA THR A 333 -5.42 7.85 12.57
C THR A 333 -5.58 6.83 13.68
N ASP A 334 -5.63 5.55 13.29
CA ASP A 334 -5.21 4.37 14.02
C ASP A 334 -4.53 4.64 15.37
N GLY A 335 -5.32 4.90 16.42
CA GLY A 335 -4.79 5.04 17.78
C GLY A 335 -3.60 6.01 17.91
N ARG A 336 -3.53 7.07 17.10
CA ARG A 336 -2.46 8.06 17.20
C ARG A 336 -2.49 8.66 18.60
N THR A 337 -1.51 8.28 19.41
CA THR A 337 -1.09 9.13 20.52
C THR A 337 -0.41 10.32 19.83
N PRO A 338 -0.95 11.53 19.89
CA PRO A 338 -0.25 12.68 19.33
C PRO A 338 1.09 12.81 20.06
N GLY A 339 2.22 12.78 19.35
CA GLY A 339 3.46 13.37 19.88
C GLY A 339 4.81 12.71 19.61
N ARG A 340 4.94 11.50 19.03
CA ARG A 340 6.27 10.84 18.88
C ARG A 340 6.47 10.17 17.50
N PRO A 341 7.62 10.34 16.82
CA PRO A 341 7.92 9.65 15.56
C PRO A 341 8.01 8.13 15.74
N ARG A 342 7.56 7.37 14.73
CA ARG A 342 7.55 5.91 14.70
C ARG A 342 8.77 5.36 13.97
N ILE A 343 9.50 4.44 14.60
CA ILE A 343 10.72 3.86 14.05
C ILE A 343 10.60 2.32 13.99
N ALA A 344 10.72 1.77 12.79
CA ALA A 344 10.80 0.34 12.54
C ALA A 344 12.26 -0.10 12.62
N LEU A 345 12.58 -1.00 13.54
CA LEU A 345 13.92 -1.56 13.76
C LEU A 345 13.99 -2.96 13.14
N ILE A 346 14.59 -3.07 11.96
CA ILE A 346 14.72 -4.32 11.21
C ILE A 346 16.02 -5.02 11.63
N THR A 347 15.88 -6.16 12.31
CA THR A 347 17.00 -6.97 12.83
C THR A 347 17.12 -8.28 12.07
N ASP A 348 18.26 -8.95 12.21
CA ASP A 348 18.49 -10.29 11.67
C ASP A 348 17.54 -11.30 12.32
N THR A 349 17.81 -11.75 13.55
CA THR A 349 17.00 -12.76 14.24
C THR A 349 16.66 -12.34 15.67
N ASP A 350 15.55 -12.87 16.19
CA ASP A 350 15.17 -12.59 17.56
C ASP A 350 16.19 -13.20 18.55
N ASN A 351 16.43 -12.52 19.66
CA ASN A 351 17.43 -12.91 20.67
C ASN A 351 18.87 -12.97 20.12
N TRP A 352 19.23 -12.12 19.16
CA TRP A 352 20.60 -11.87 18.71
C TRP A 352 21.09 -10.46 19.09
N ALA A 353 22.35 -10.13 18.75
CA ALA A 353 22.98 -8.85 19.06
C ALA A 353 22.13 -7.64 18.62
N PHE A 354 21.68 -7.58 17.37
CA PHE A 354 20.86 -6.45 16.89
C PHE A 354 19.47 -6.40 17.54
N ALA A 355 18.84 -7.54 17.80
CA ALA A 355 17.59 -7.58 18.56
C ALA A 355 17.77 -7.08 20.01
N ASN A 356 18.88 -7.41 20.66
CA ASN A 356 19.20 -6.91 21.99
C ASN A 356 19.42 -5.38 21.98
N ILE A 357 20.18 -4.86 21.01
CA ILE A 357 20.38 -3.42 20.80
C ILE A 357 19.03 -2.73 20.58
N ALA A 358 18.19 -3.26 19.69
CA ALA A 358 16.86 -2.71 19.41
C ALA A 358 15.96 -2.66 20.65
N ARG A 359 16.02 -3.67 21.53
CA ARG A 359 15.29 -3.66 22.82
C ARG A 359 15.83 -2.60 23.78
N GLN A 360 17.14 -2.35 23.80
CA GLN A 360 17.73 -1.29 24.63
C GLN A 360 17.34 0.09 24.12
N LEU A 361 17.40 0.34 22.80
CA LEU A 361 16.87 1.57 22.20
C LEU A 361 15.40 1.78 22.57
N LYS A 362 14.56 0.74 22.45
CA LYS A 362 13.15 0.80 22.85
C LYS A 362 12.97 1.11 24.34
N ARG A 363 13.80 0.55 25.21
CA ARG A 363 13.75 0.76 26.67
C ARG A 363 14.15 2.18 27.06
N HIS A 364 15.20 2.71 26.45
CA HIS A 364 15.81 3.98 26.85
C HIS A 364 15.27 5.19 26.09
N LEU A 365 14.73 5.00 24.88
CA LEU A 365 14.22 6.08 24.01
C LEU A 365 12.73 5.96 23.69
N GLY A 366 12.01 5.02 24.32
CA GLY A 366 10.57 4.79 24.10
C GLY A 366 9.67 5.96 24.51
N ASP A 367 10.21 6.90 25.28
CA ASP A 367 9.61 8.17 25.66
C ASP A 367 9.76 9.27 24.59
N ARG A 368 10.71 9.13 23.65
CA ARG A 368 10.93 10.07 22.53
C ARG A 368 10.43 9.50 21.19
N PHE A 369 10.56 8.19 20.99
CA PHE A 369 10.14 7.52 19.75
C PHE A 369 9.28 6.27 20.02
N ALA A 370 8.39 5.95 19.09
CA ALA A 370 7.60 4.73 19.11
C ALA A 370 8.29 3.62 18.29
N PHE A 371 8.96 2.69 18.97
CA PHE A 371 9.70 1.60 18.32
C PHE A 371 8.90 0.30 18.16
N GLU A 372 9.02 -0.29 16.98
CA GLU A 372 8.63 -1.67 16.69
C GLU A 372 9.82 -2.44 16.11
N VAL A 373 10.05 -3.67 16.58
CA VAL A 373 11.20 -4.50 16.17
C VAL A 373 10.70 -5.58 15.23
N PHE A 374 11.28 -5.63 14.04
CA PHE A 374 10.96 -6.59 12.99
C PHE A 374 12.15 -7.53 12.78
N PRO A 375 12.19 -8.69 13.46
CA PRO A 375 13.18 -9.70 13.16
C PRO A 375 12.85 -10.33 11.79
N LEU A 376 13.81 -10.31 10.87
CA LEU A 376 13.64 -10.88 9.53
C LEU A 376 13.67 -12.42 9.54
N VAL A 377 14.04 -13.04 10.67
CA VAL A 377 14.43 -14.44 10.73
C VAL A 377 13.93 -15.18 11.97
N ASN A 378 13.09 -16.19 11.72
CA ASN A 378 13.19 -17.54 12.29
C ASN A 378 13.74 -18.52 11.21
N LEU A 379 14.64 -18.06 10.31
CA LEU A 379 15.28 -18.81 9.19
C LEU A 379 16.33 -19.85 9.64
N GLY A 380 16.35 -20.28 10.90
CA GLY A 380 17.26 -21.34 11.35
C GLY A 380 17.10 -22.66 10.55
N GLU A 381 15.93 -22.88 9.94
CA GLU A 381 15.65 -24.02 9.05
C GLU A 381 15.86 -23.72 7.55
N ILE A 382 15.87 -22.45 7.13
CA ILE A 382 16.05 -22.07 5.71
C ILE A 382 17.52 -21.71 5.40
N GLU A 383 18.29 -21.19 6.36
CA GLU A 383 19.70 -20.81 6.18
C GLU A 383 20.68 -21.99 6.22
N LYS A 384 20.40 -23.03 7.02
CA LYS A 384 21.35 -24.15 7.21
C LYS A 384 21.62 -24.95 5.93
N SER A 385 20.72 -24.93 4.94
CA SER A 385 20.85 -25.72 3.71
C SER A 385 21.59 -25.02 2.58
N ARG A 386 21.89 -23.71 2.65
CA ARG A 386 22.41 -22.95 1.49
C ARG A 386 23.65 -22.09 1.71
N TRP A 387 24.07 -21.84 2.95
CA TRP A 387 25.24 -20.99 3.20
C TRP A 387 26.60 -21.71 3.09
N LEU A 388 26.59 -23.05 3.17
CA LEU A 388 27.80 -23.90 3.20
C LEU A 388 28.15 -24.59 1.87
N ALA A 389 27.30 -24.48 0.85
CA ALA A 389 27.47 -25.23 -0.39
C ALA A 389 27.39 -24.29 -1.61
N GLY A 390 28.53 -23.73 -2.01
CA GLY A 390 28.69 -23.19 -3.36
C GLY A 390 29.32 -21.81 -3.42
N ASN A 391 30.59 -21.76 -3.84
CA ASN A 391 31.12 -20.57 -4.50
C ASN A 391 30.11 -20.08 -5.54
N CYS A 392 29.80 -18.79 -5.50
CA CYS A 392 28.78 -18.11 -6.27
C CYS A 392 28.69 -18.57 -7.74
N THR A 393 27.71 -19.41 -8.06
CA THR A 393 27.05 -19.53 -9.37
C THR A 393 25.82 -20.44 -9.24
N GLY A 394 24.60 -19.87 -9.22
CA GLY A 394 23.37 -20.63 -9.49
C GLY A 394 22.19 -20.45 -8.53
N PHE A 395 21.12 -19.84 -9.08
CA PHE A 395 19.69 -19.99 -8.77
C PHE A 395 19.15 -19.81 -7.34
N PHE A 396 18.51 -18.65 -7.14
CA PHE A 396 17.57 -18.33 -6.06
C PHE A 396 16.17 -18.90 -6.35
N ALA A 397 15.65 -19.74 -5.43
CA ALA A 397 14.23 -19.95 -5.03
C ALA A 397 14.19 -21.15 -4.05
N ASP A 398 13.48 -21.24 -2.92
CA ASP A 398 12.41 -20.46 -2.30
C ASP A 398 12.74 -20.16 -0.82
N GLY A 399 12.25 -19.02 -0.29
CA GLY A 399 12.20 -18.70 1.15
C GLY A 399 13.00 -17.49 1.65
N GLY A 400 13.91 -16.92 0.85
CA GLY A 400 14.79 -15.81 1.27
C GLY A 400 14.42 -14.41 0.76
N ALA A 401 13.28 -14.29 0.06
CA ALA A 401 12.94 -13.16 -0.79
C ALA A 401 11.82 -12.23 -0.27
N SER A 402 11.09 -12.66 0.75
CA SER A 402 9.89 -11.96 1.23
C SER A 402 10.07 -11.31 2.59
N ALA A 403 11.11 -11.62 3.37
CA ALA A 403 11.24 -11.12 4.74
C ALA A 403 11.38 -9.60 4.79
N LEU A 404 12.33 -9.03 4.04
CA LEU A 404 12.46 -7.58 3.95
C LEU A 404 11.24 -6.96 3.25
N GLY A 405 10.67 -7.60 2.23
CA GLY A 405 9.45 -7.14 1.58
C GLY A 405 8.27 -7.03 2.56
N MET A 406 8.05 -8.05 3.38
CA MET A 406 7.05 -8.07 4.46
C MET A 406 7.34 -7.01 5.51
N ALA A 407 8.61 -6.83 5.90
CA ALA A 407 8.99 -5.80 6.86
C ALA A 407 8.76 -4.39 6.31
N LEU A 408 9.04 -4.14 5.03
CA LEU A 408 8.78 -2.86 4.35
C LEU A 408 7.27 -2.57 4.25
N VAL A 409 6.46 -3.60 3.94
CA VAL A 409 5.00 -3.49 3.93
C VAL A 409 4.45 -3.23 5.35
N ALA A 410 4.94 -3.97 6.35
CA ALA A 410 4.54 -3.78 7.75
C ALA A 410 4.99 -2.42 8.29
N ALA A 411 6.08 -1.87 7.76
CA ALA A 411 6.62 -0.57 8.11
C ALA A 411 5.99 0.61 7.33
N GLU A 412 4.89 0.38 6.60
CA GLU A 412 4.23 1.43 5.78
C GLU A 412 3.83 2.67 6.59
N GLU A 413 3.49 2.54 7.87
CA GLU A 413 3.06 3.69 8.70
C GLU A 413 4.20 4.26 9.57
N PHE A 414 5.45 3.86 9.33
CA PHE A 414 6.60 4.32 10.09
C PHE A 414 7.29 5.51 9.41
N ASP A 415 7.79 6.42 10.23
CA ASP A 415 8.55 7.59 9.76
C ASP A 415 9.95 7.17 9.32
N ILE A 416 10.61 6.33 10.13
CA ILE A 416 11.94 5.77 9.86
C ILE A 416 11.88 4.24 9.79
N VAL A 417 12.57 3.68 8.80
CA VAL A 417 12.89 2.25 8.70
C VAL A 417 14.40 2.08 8.86
N HIS A 418 14.84 1.61 10.03
CA HIS A 418 16.25 1.36 10.31
C HIS A 418 16.58 -0.12 10.12
N VAL A 419 17.50 -0.41 9.20
CA VAL A 419 17.96 -1.77 8.90
C VAL A 419 19.34 -1.97 9.51
N PHE A 420 19.45 -2.84 10.52
CA PHE A 420 20.73 -3.04 11.20
C PHE A 420 21.78 -3.70 10.29
N TRP A 421 21.38 -4.74 9.56
CA TRP A 421 22.27 -5.44 8.64
C TRP A 421 22.11 -4.91 7.20
N ARG A 422 23.08 -4.10 6.77
CA ARG A 422 23.06 -3.38 5.48
C ARG A 422 22.80 -4.28 4.26
N GLU A 423 23.25 -5.54 4.30
CA GLU A 423 23.13 -6.43 3.14
C GLU A 423 21.67 -6.74 2.78
N PHE A 424 20.73 -6.63 3.72
CA PHE A 424 19.31 -6.79 3.39
C PHE A 424 18.86 -5.76 2.34
N LEU A 425 19.41 -4.54 2.36
CA LEU A 425 19.08 -3.50 1.38
C LEU A 425 19.58 -3.82 -0.04
N THR A 426 20.50 -4.78 -0.21
CA THR A 426 20.99 -5.18 -1.55
C THR A 426 19.90 -5.79 -2.43
N ILE A 427 18.82 -6.32 -1.84
CA ILE A 427 17.74 -6.96 -2.60
C ILE A 427 16.79 -5.93 -3.25
N ILE A 428 16.86 -4.66 -2.86
CA ILE A 428 16.08 -3.60 -3.49
C ILE A 428 16.54 -3.47 -4.95
N ASP A 429 15.57 -3.38 -5.87
CA ASP A 429 15.73 -3.38 -7.33
C ASP A 429 16.37 -4.64 -7.90
N THR A 430 16.10 -5.76 -7.24
CA THR A 430 16.42 -7.07 -7.80
C THR A 430 15.12 -7.77 -8.21
N PRO A 431 15.16 -8.71 -9.19
CA PRO A 431 13.99 -9.50 -9.59
C PRO A 431 13.30 -10.21 -8.42
N LEU A 432 14.02 -10.43 -7.33
CA LEU A 432 13.56 -11.10 -6.12
C LEU A 432 12.46 -10.30 -5.39
N LEU A 433 12.68 -9.01 -5.18
CA LEU A 433 11.70 -8.12 -4.54
C LEU A 433 10.59 -7.71 -5.53
N GLU A 434 10.91 -7.66 -6.82
CA GLU A 434 9.93 -7.48 -7.90
C GLU A 434 8.93 -8.63 -7.96
N ASP A 435 9.39 -9.89 -7.88
CA ASP A 435 8.50 -11.06 -7.80
C ASP A 435 7.63 -11.03 -6.54
N TYR A 436 8.17 -10.63 -5.39
CA TYR A 436 7.38 -10.44 -4.16
C TYR A 436 6.28 -9.38 -4.35
N ALA A 437 6.60 -8.23 -4.96
CA ALA A 437 5.61 -7.21 -5.28
C ALA A 437 4.51 -7.74 -6.21
N GLN A 438 4.88 -8.51 -7.25
CA GLN A 438 3.93 -9.13 -8.17
C GLN A 438 3.00 -10.12 -7.47
N ARG A 439 3.51 -10.93 -6.52
CA ARG A 439 2.69 -11.85 -5.70
C ARG A 439 1.69 -11.12 -4.80
N LEU A 440 2.00 -9.88 -4.41
CA LEU A 440 1.07 -9.00 -3.69
C LEU A 440 0.04 -8.33 -4.62
N GLY A 441 0.07 -8.60 -5.93
CA GLY A 441 -0.80 -7.96 -6.91
C GLY A 441 -0.45 -6.50 -7.19
N VAL A 442 0.77 -6.06 -6.90
CA VAL A 442 1.23 -4.68 -7.15
C VAL A 442 2.41 -4.66 -8.12
N SER A 443 2.47 -3.65 -8.99
CA SER A 443 3.66 -3.45 -9.83
C SER A 443 4.87 -3.15 -8.94
N TYR A 444 6.07 -3.55 -9.35
CA TYR A 444 7.27 -3.23 -8.56
C TYR A 444 7.51 -1.72 -8.46
N ALA A 445 7.13 -0.96 -9.49
CA ALA A 445 7.15 0.50 -9.45
C ALA A 445 6.25 1.05 -8.33
N ASP A 446 5.03 0.52 -8.17
CA ASP A 446 4.12 0.91 -7.09
C ASP A 446 4.60 0.46 -5.72
N PHE A 447 5.11 -0.77 -5.61
CA PHE A 447 5.70 -1.28 -4.39
C PHE A 447 6.85 -0.37 -3.92
N ARG A 448 7.78 -0.08 -4.82
CA ARG A 448 8.93 0.80 -4.54
C ARG A 448 8.47 2.19 -4.14
N ARG A 449 7.53 2.79 -4.88
CA ARG A 449 6.97 4.11 -4.56
C ARG A 449 6.35 4.15 -3.16
N ARG A 450 5.56 3.14 -2.81
CA ARG A 450 4.77 3.07 -1.57
C ARG A 450 5.62 2.76 -0.34
N PHE A 451 6.52 1.79 -0.45
CA PHE A 451 7.23 1.23 0.71
C PHE A 451 8.71 1.61 0.79
N ILE A 452 9.28 2.25 -0.25
CA ILE A 452 10.72 2.57 -0.30
C ILE A 452 10.95 4.07 -0.56
N ASP A 453 10.52 4.60 -1.71
CA ASP A 453 10.92 5.96 -2.15
C ASP A 453 10.38 7.07 -1.23
N GLY A 454 9.22 6.85 -0.59
CA GLY A 454 8.60 7.75 0.38
C GLY A 454 9.07 7.56 1.83
N LYS A 455 9.98 6.61 2.11
CA LYS A 455 10.42 6.26 3.47
C LYS A 455 11.81 6.81 3.80
N ILE A 456 12.00 7.17 5.08
CA ILE A 456 13.32 7.46 5.61
C ILE A 456 13.96 6.11 5.98
N ILE A 457 14.72 5.55 5.04
CA ILE A 457 15.49 4.34 5.28
C ILE A 457 16.86 4.72 5.84
N SER A 458 17.32 4.03 6.87
CA SER A 458 18.68 4.19 7.40
C SER A 458 19.31 2.85 7.72
N THR A 459 20.64 2.81 7.82
CA THR A 459 21.39 1.57 8.11
C THR A 459 22.58 1.85 9.03
N CYS A 460 23.30 0.80 9.43
CA CYS A 460 24.55 0.91 10.17
C CYS A 460 25.65 -0.04 9.67
N VAL A 461 26.86 0.18 10.16
CA VAL A 461 28.04 -0.66 9.88
C VAL A 461 28.75 -1.04 11.18
N TYR A 462 28.87 -2.34 11.43
CA TYR A 462 29.49 -2.92 12.64
C TYR A 462 30.74 -3.74 12.34
N ASP A 463 31.20 -3.74 11.09
CA ASP A 463 32.27 -4.59 10.60
C ASP A 463 33.00 -3.91 9.44
N HIS A 464 34.16 -4.46 9.07
CA HIS A 464 34.93 -4.03 7.92
C HIS A 464 34.95 -5.09 6.81
N LEU A 465 33.82 -5.80 6.63
CA LEU A 465 33.59 -6.67 5.47
C LEU A 465 33.26 -5.81 4.25
N PHE A 466 33.50 -6.36 3.06
CA PHE A 466 33.14 -5.76 1.77
C PHE A 466 33.89 -4.45 1.45
N LEU A 467 35.17 -4.38 1.84
CA LEU A 467 36.05 -3.23 1.57
C LEU A 467 36.88 -3.35 0.30
N GLU A 468 36.78 -4.47 -0.43
CA GLU A 468 37.41 -4.60 -1.74
C GLU A 468 36.74 -3.66 -2.76
N PRO A 469 37.48 -3.09 -3.74
CA PRO A 469 36.92 -2.13 -4.69
C PRO A 469 35.64 -2.62 -5.41
N ALA A 470 35.59 -3.89 -5.78
CA ALA A 470 34.42 -4.47 -6.44
C ALA A 470 33.20 -4.54 -5.51
N ASP A 471 33.42 -4.85 -4.23
CA ASP A 471 32.37 -4.92 -3.22
C ASP A 471 31.79 -3.55 -2.88
N ILE A 472 32.64 -2.52 -2.84
CA ILE A 472 32.24 -1.12 -2.61
C ILE A 472 31.30 -0.66 -3.72
N VAL A 473 31.67 -0.90 -4.98
CA VAL A 473 30.85 -0.50 -6.15
C VAL A 473 29.47 -1.17 -6.10
N GLN A 474 29.38 -2.45 -5.73
CA GLN A 474 28.10 -3.16 -5.65
C GLN A 474 27.16 -2.59 -4.57
N ARG A 475 27.72 -2.02 -3.50
CA ARG A 475 26.97 -1.55 -2.32
C ARG A 475 26.84 -0.03 -2.25
N GLU A 476 27.50 0.70 -3.14
CA GLU A 476 27.48 2.17 -3.19
C GLU A 476 26.06 2.72 -3.09
N ARG A 477 25.12 2.15 -3.86
CA ARG A 477 23.72 2.57 -3.89
C ARG A 477 23.00 2.51 -2.54
N ILE A 478 23.42 1.61 -1.63
CA ILE A 478 22.82 1.52 -0.29
C ILE A 478 23.03 2.85 0.44
N PHE A 479 24.25 3.38 0.35
CA PHE A 479 24.66 4.58 1.06
C PHE A 479 24.33 5.86 0.29
N THR A 480 24.30 5.82 -1.04
CA THR A 480 24.09 7.02 -1.87
C THR A 480 22.65 7.25 -2.31
N GLN A 481 21.82 6.21 -2.43
CA GLN A 481 20.48 6.31 -3.03
C GLN A 481 19.37 5.80 -2.11
N LEU A 482 19.61 4.66 -1.44
CA LEU A 482 18.57 4.00 -0.64
C LEU A 482 18.43 4.60 0.76
N THR A 483 19.55 4.89 1.43
CA THR A 483 19.52 5.39 2.81
C THR A 483 19.60 6.92 2.87
N ARG A 484 18.90 7.50 3.84
CA ARG A 484 18.95 8.93 4.21
C ARG A 484 20.25 9.27 4.95
N GLY A 485 20.81 8.27 5.63
CA GLY A 485 22.05 8.33 6.38
C GLY A 485 22.39 6.96 6.96
N TYR A 486 23.64 6.82 7.41
CA TYR A 486 24.11 5.65 8.14
C TYR A 486 25.10 6.06 9.24
N TYR A 487 25.24 5.21 10.25
CA TYR A 487 26.26 5.35 11.29
C TYR A 487 27.22 4.16 11.31
N VAL A 488 28.36 4.35 11.96
CA VAL A 488 29.36 3.30 12.19
C VAL A 488 29.49 3.01 13.69
N ALA A 489 29.77 1.77 14.06
CA ALA A 489 29.83 1.36 15.47
C ALA A 489 31.10 1.78 16.21
N SER A 490 32.15 2.25 15.51
CA SER A 490 33.44 2.60 16.15
C SER A 490 34.21 3.70 15.43
N PRO A 491 35.12 4.42 16.12
CA PRO A 491 36.01 5.40 15.50
C PRO A 491 36.90 4.81 14.40
N ARG A 492 37.31 3.55 14.58
CA ARG A 492 38.07 2.81 13.56
C ARG A 492 37.29 2.66 12.26
N LEU A 493 36.02 2.27 12.34
CA LEU A 493 35.15 2.16 11.17
C LEU A 493 34.90 3.52 10.53
N ARG A 494 34.77 4.60 11.31
CA ARG A 494 34.67 5.97 10.77
C ARG A 494 35.87 6.30 9.89
N LYS A 495 37.08 6.08 10.41
CA LYS A 495 38.32 6.36 9.67
C LYS A 495 38.39 5.58 8.35
N ILE A 496 37.95 4.32 8.35
CA ILE A 496 37.91 3.48 7.14
C ILE A 496 36.89 4.04 6.14
N TYR A 497 35.64 4.26 6.56
CA TYR A 497 34.56 4.66 5.66
C TYR A 497 34.69 6.10 5.15
N GLU A 498 35.27 7.03 5.92
CA GLU A 498 35.58 8.39 5.46
C GLU A 498 36.66 8.43 4.37
N GLN A 499 37.47 7.38 4.24
CA GLN A 499 38.52 7.28 3.22
C GLN A 499 38.03 6.68 1.90
N ILE A 500 36.77 6.22 1.82
CA ILE A 500 36.19 5.64 0.60
C ILE A 500 35.53 6.77 -0.21
N PRO A 501 36.11 7.22 -1.34
CA PRO A 501 35.63 8.43 -2.03
C PRO A 501 34.22 8.31 -2.63
N ALA A 502 33.77 7.09 -2.92
CA ALA A 502 32.47 6.82 -3.52
C ALA A 502 31.30 6.86 -2.50
N LEU A 503 31.59 6.86 -1.19
CA LEU A 503 30.57 6.80 -0.15
C LEU A 503 30.40 8.14 0.56
N PRO A 504 29.18 8.51 0.99
CA PRO A 504 28.99 9.64 1.88
C PRO A 504 29.66 9.34 3.23
N LYS A 505 30.12 10.39 3.92
CA LYS A 505 30.69 10.26 5.26
C LYS A 505 29.63 9.69 6.23
N PRO A 506 30.01 8.81 7.18
CA PRO A 506 29.10 8.37 8.23
C PRO A 506 28.54 9.57 9.00
N ALA A 507 27.23 9.55 9.25
CA ALA A 507 26.55 10.64 9.95
C ALA A 507 26.90 10.70 11.44
N ALA A 508 27.22 9.54 12.05
CA ALA A 508 27.57 9.43 13.45
C ALA A 508 28.48 8.21 13.72
N VAL A 509 29.11 8.22 14.90
CA VAL A 509 29.77 7.04 15.50
C VAL A 509 28.96 6.65 16.71
N LEU A 510 28.24 5.54 16.63
CA LEU A 510 27.30 5.09 17.66
C LEU A 510 27.67 3.68 18.11
N PRO A 511 28.49 3.54 19.17
CA PRO A 511 28.79 2.24 19.74
C PRO A 511 27.63 1.72 20.60
N ASP A 512 27.63 0.43 20.90
CA ASP A 512 26.64 -0.16 21.82
C ASP A 512 26.98 0.17 23.27
N GLY A 513 25.96 0.08 24.13
CA GLY A 513 26.14 0.11 25.58
C GLY A 513 26.06 -1.27 26.25
N VAL A 514 26.24 -1.28 27.56
CA VAL A 514 25.97 -2.41 28.45
C VAL A 514 24.89 -2.02 29.47
N ASP A 515 24.02 -2.96 29.84
CA ASP A 515 22.98 -2.74 30.85
C ASP A 515 23.57 -3.00 32.24
N LEU A 516 24.02 -1.96 32.95
CA LEU A 516 24.62 -2.11 34.27
C LEU A 516 23.60 -2.46 35.37
N SER A 517 22.28 -2.41 35.06
CA SER A 517 21.26 -2.94 35.97
C SER A 517 21.19 -4.46 35.95
N LEU A 518 21.53 -5.07 34.80
CA LEU A 518 21.58 -6.52 34.60
C LEU A 518 22.98 -7.09 34.84
N PHE A 519 23.99 -6.56 34.15
CA PHE A 519 25.38 -6.98 34.26
C PHE A 519 26.07 -6.20 35.37
N ARG A 520 26.29 -6.88 36.49
CA ARG A 520 26.85 -6.30 37.69
C ARG A 520 27.74 -7.33 38.39
N PRO A 521 28.75 -6.90 39.15
CA PRO A 521 29.68 -7.81 39.78
C PRO A 521 28.96 -8.78 40.72
N LYS A 522 29.24 -10.07 40.54
CA LYS A 522 28.91 -11.15 41.47
C LYS A 522 30.18 -11.95 41.75
N SER A 523 30.30 -12.44 42.97
CA SER A 523 31.36 -13.36 43.40
C SER A 523 32.80 -12.87 43.20
N LEU A 524 33.08 -11.58 43.41
CA LEU A 524 34.42 -10.99 43.22
C LEU A 524 35.48 -11.52 44.19
N GLU A 525 35.05 -12.10 45.32
CA GLU A 525 35.91 -12.82 46.27
C GLU A 525 36.64 -14.01 45.62
N ARG A 526 36.14 -14.52 44.47
CA ARG A 526 36.82 -15.58 43.71
C ARG A 526 38.22 -15.20 43.25
N PHE A 527 38.50 -13.90 43.11
CA PHE A 527 39.81 -13.39 42.72
C PHE A 527 40.82 -13.40 43.88
N ASP A 528 40.38 -13.52 45.14
CA ASP A 528 41.27 -13.60 46.30
C ASP A 528 41.97 -14.97 46.39
N THR A 529 41.41 -15.98 45.72
CA THR A 529 41.96 -17.34 45.61
C THR A 529 42.51 -17.62 44.21
N ALA A 530 42.63 -16.59 43.35
CA ALA A 530 43.23 -16.74 42.03
C ALA A 530 44.67 -17.29 42.16
N GLY A 531 45.02 -18.33 41.40
CA GLY A 531 46.33 -19.00 41.49
C GLY A 531 46.42 -20.12 42.53
N MET A 532 45.46 -20.28 43.45
CA MET A 532 45.36 -21.43 44.37
C MET A 532 44.48 -22.57 43.82
N ARG A 533 43.78 -22.31 42.70
CA ARG A 533 42.90 -23.24 42.01
C ARG A 533 43.07 -23.08 40.49
N PRO A 534 42.60 -24.05 39.68
CA PRO A 534 42.59 -23.89 38.23
C PRO A 534 41.84 -22.62 37.80
N VAL A 535 42.42 -21.89 36.84
CA VAL A 535 41.86 -20.65 36.29
C VAL A 535 40.85 -20.99 35.21
N ARG A 536 39.63 -20.45 35.33
CA ARG A 536 38.51 -20.68 34.41
C ARG A 536 38.52 -19.65 33.28
N VAL A 537 38.85 -20.11 32.08
CA VAL A 537 38.93 -19.30 30.86
C VAL A 537 37.60 -19.37 30.11
N GLY A 538 36.92 -18.23 30.04
CA GLY A 538 35.64 -18.08 29.36
C GLY A 538 35.76 -17.60 27.92
N TRP A 539 34.79 -18.02 27.09
CA TRP A 539 34.58 -17.48 25.74
C TRP A 539 33.10 -17.40 25.44
N VAL A 540 32.66 -16.33 24.78
CA VAL A 540 31.25 -16.11 24.42
C VAL A 540 31.17 -15.76 22.94
N GLY A 541 30.31 -16.47 22.22
CA GLY A 541 30.12 -16.19 20.80
C GLY A 541 29.39 -17.31 20.06
N HIS A 542 29.54 -17.31 18.75
CA HIS A 542 29.03 -18.37 17.88
C HIS A 542 30.18 -18.93 17.02
N SER A 543 30.62 -20.15 17.33
CA SER A 543 31.84 -20.72 16.71
C SER A 543 31.68 -21.07 15.23
N ALA A 544 30.45 -21.17 14.74
CA ALA A 544 30.13 -21.41 13.33
C ALA A 544 29.83 -20.13 12.53
N TRP A 545 29.90 -18.95 13.16
CA TRP A 545 29.68 -17.70 12.44
C TRP A 545 30.75 -17.51 11.37
N ALA A 546 30.33 -17.44 10.11
CA ALA A 546 31.20 -17.29 8.95
C ALA A 546 32.29 -18.37 8.78
N SER A 547 32.13 -19.55 9.39
CA SER A 547 33.16 -20.60 9.40
C SER A 547 33.46 -21.23 8.04
N THR A 548 32.61 -21.00 7.03
CA THR A 548 32.85 -21.37 5.62
C THR A 548 33.93 -20.52 4.95
N LEU A 549 34.10 -19.28 5.42
CA LEU A 549 35.06 -18.33 4.88
C LEU A 549 36.36 -18.39 5.69
N GLU A 550 36.27 -18.15 6.99
CA GLU A 550 37.40 -18.14 7.92
C GLU A 550 36.89 -18.24 9.38
N ASP A 551 37.74 -18.69 10.32
CA ASP A 551 37.47 -18.58 11.76
C ASP A 551 37.69 -17.13 12.25
N PHE A 552 36.74 -16.25 11.94
CA PHE A 552 36.79 -14.83 12.33
C PHE A 552 36.78 -14.63 13.85
N LYS A 553 36.15 -15.52 14.63
CA LYS A 553 36.14 -15.44 16.10
C LYS A 553 37.44 -15.98 16.74
N GLY A 554 38.22 -16.75 15.99
CA GLY A 554 39.52 -17.30 16.42
C GLY A 554 39.40 -18.41 17.47
N VAL A 555 38.19 -18.92 17.72
CA VAL A 555 37.95 -19.89 18.80
C VAL A 555 38.59 -21.24 18.48
N ASN A 556 38.57 -21.66 17.22
CA ASN A 556 39.08 -22.95 16.78
C ASN A 556 40.56 -22.88 16.34
N THR A 557 40.97 -21.75 15.79
CA THR A 557 42.32 -21.53 15.23
C THR A 557 43.31 -20.94 16.23
N ILE A 558 42.85 -20.28 17.29
CA ILE A 558 43.72 -19.58 18.26
C ILE A 558 43.42 -20.02 19.69
N LEU A 559 42.19 -19.83 20.18
CA LEU A 559 41.87 -20.04 21.59
C LEU A 559 42.01 -21.50 22.01
N LYS A 560 41.29 -22.43 21.35
CA LYS A 560 41.34 -23.86 21.67
C LYS A 560 42.78 -24.43 21.58
N PRO A 561 43.56 -24.16 20.52
CA PRO A 561 44.97 -24.60 20.45
C PRO A 561 45.84 -24.03 21.56
N ALA A 562 45.73 -22.72 21.86
CA ALA A 562 46.53 -22.09 22.92
C ALA A 562 46.26 -22.70 24.30
N LEU A 563 44.99 -22.99 24.62
CA LEU A 563 44.63 -23.65 25.88
C LEU A 563 45.16 -25.07 25.96
N ALA A 564 45.02 -25.87 24.89
CA ALA A 564 45.52 -27.24 24.85
C ALA A 564 47.04 -27.30 25.04
N GLU A 565 47.79 -26.40 24.37
CA GLU A 565 49.24 -26.30 24.53
C GLU A 565 49.64 -25.92 25.97
N LEU A 566 48.98 -24.93 26.58
CA LEU A 566 49.27 -24.54 27.97
C LEU A 566 48.92 -25.63 28.99
N GLN A 567 47.85 -26.39 28.76
CA GLN A 567 47.48 -27.54 29.59
C GLN A 567 48.52 -28.66 29.48
N ASN A 568 49.02 -28.95 28.28
CA ASN A 568 50.10 -29.93 28.06
C ASN A 568 51.42 -29.50 28.70
N GLU A 569 51.67 -28.19 28.83
CA GLU A 569 52.80 -27.61 29.56
C GLU A 569 52.59 -27.60 31.10
N GLY A 570 51.48 -28.15 31.60
CA GLY A 570 51.20 -28.33 33.03
C GLY A 570 50.42 -27.19 33.71
N MET A 571 49.95 -26.20 32.95
CA MET A 571 49.19 -25.09 33.51
C MET A 571 47.77 -25.52 33.89
N GLN A 572 47.33 -25.16 35.11
CA GLN A 572 46.01 -25.48 35.63
C GLN A 572 44.93 -24.53 35.04
N LEU A 573 44.46 -24.83 33.83
CA LEU A 573 43.42 -24.08 33.12
C LEU A 573 42.18 -24.93 32.87
N VAL A 574 40.99 -24.31 32.98
CA VAL A 574 39.70 -24.94 32.66
C VAL A 574 38.97 -24.07 31.64
N ALA A 575 38.58 -24.64 30.51
CA ALA A 575 37.77 -23.96 29.51
C ALA A 575 36.28 -24.02 29.90
N ASP A 576 35.59 -22.88 29.88
CA ASP A 576 34.13 -22.80 30.09
C ASP A 576 33.54 -21.90 29.01
N PHE A 577 33.06 -22.48 27.91
CA PHE A 577 32.62 -21.72 26.74
C PHE A 577 31.08 -21.61 26.69
N ALA A 578 30.59 -20.38 26.55
CA ALA A 578 29.22 -20.07 26.15
C ALA A 578 29.12 -19.94 24.63
N ASP A 579 29.34 -21.06 23.93
CA ASP A 579 29.18 -21.13 22.48
C ASP A 579 27.72 -21.35 22.13
N ARG A 580 27.09 -20.40 21.43
CA ARG A 580 25.70 -20.55 20.98
C ARG A 580 25.46 -21.83 20.16
N LYS A 581 26.47 -22.35 19.47
CA LYS A 581 26.38 -23.61 18.71
C LYS A 581 26.28 -24.84 19.63
N GLU A 582 27.06 -24.86 20.70
CA GLU A 582 27.24 -26.04 21.57
C GLU A 582 26.43 -25.95 22.88
N LYS A 583 26.31 -24.73 23.44
CA LYS A 583 25.69 -24.41 24.73
C LYS A 583 25.12 -22.98 24.71
N PHE A 584 23.87 -22.83 24.25
CA PHE A 584 23.17 -21.55 24.30
C PHE A 584 22.77 -21.17 25.74
N ILE A 585 23.20 -19.99 26.19
CA ILE A 585 22.81 -19.40 27.47
C ILE A 585 21.92 -18.20 27.19
N PRO A 586 20.68 -18.14 27.72
CA PRO A 586 19.82 -16.98 27.57
C PRO A 586 20.46 -15.70 28.11
N HIS A 587 20.26 -14.56 27.44
CA HIS A 587 20.90 -13.28 27.78
C HIS A 587 20.74 -12.88 29.25
N LEU A 588 19.54 -13.04 29.82
CA LEU A 588 19.26 -12.76 31.23
C LEU A 588 20.04 -13.63 32.23
N LYS A 589 20.59 -14.77 31.79
CA LYS A 589 21.41 -15.69 32.62
C LYS A 589 22.91 -15.50 32.39
N MET A 590 23.31 -14.68 31.42
CA MET A 590 24.72 -14.40 31.15
C MET A 590 25.48 -13.79 32.35
N PRO A 591 24.88 -12.94 33.22
CA PRO A 591 25.58 -12.46 34.41
C PRO A 591 26.10 -13.59 35.32
N ASP A 592 25.36 -14.70 35.44
CA ASP A 592 25.77 -15.84 36.27
C ASP A 592 26.90 -16.64 35.60
N TYR A 593 26.91 -16.71 34.26
CA TYR A 593 28.04 -17.27 33.51
C TYR A 593 29.31 -16.43 33.69
N TYR A 594 29.22 -15.10 33.53
CA TYR A 594 30.39 -14.22 33.74
C TYR A 594 30.89 -14.27 35.19
N ALA A 595 30.00 -14.44 36.17
CA ALA A 595 30.38 -14.64 37.56
C ALA A 595 31.15 -15.96 37.80
N GLY A 596 30.96 -16.95 36.93
CA GLY A 596 31.59 -18.27 37.03
C GLY A 596 32.97 -18.39 36.38
N ILE A 597 33.42 -17.39 35.62
CA ILE A 597 34.73 -17.38 34.94
C ILE A 597 35.70 -16.40 35.57
N ASP A 598 37.01 -16.64 35.37
CA ASP A 598 38.09 -15.82 35.91
C ASP A 598 38.66 -14.83 34.87
N VAL A 599 38.60 -15.19 33.59
CA VAL A 599 39.04 -14.35 32.47
C VAL A 599 38.18 -14.63 31.25
N LEU A 600 37.76 -13.59 30.53
CA LEU A 600 37.15 -13.73 29.21
C LEU A 600 38.24 -13.59 28.14
N VAL A 601 38.23 -14.45 27.12
CA VAL A 601 39.11 -14.32 25.97
C VAL A 601 38.31 -13.99 24.71
N CYS A 602 38.72 -12.94 23.97
CA CYS A 602 38.13 -12.53 22.70
C CYS A 602 39.22 -12.48 21.60
N THR A 603 39.32 -13.51 20.78
CA THR A 603 40.33 -13.62 19.69
C THR A 603 39.78 -13.21 18.32
N SER A 604 38.75 -12.35 18.29
CA SER A 604 38.09 -11.97 17.05
C SER A 604 39.04 -11.22 16.11
N LYS A 605 38.86 -11.37 14.80
CA LYS A 605 39.52 -10.56 13.76
C LYS A 605 38.74 -9.27 13.50
N ILE A 606 37.42 -9.34 13.62
CA ILE A 606 36.48 -8.27 13.25
C ILE A 606 35.41 -8.15 14.34
N GLU A 607 35.29 -6.96 14.91
CA GLU A 607 34.18 -6.55 15.79
C GLU A 607 33.94 -5.05 15.60
N GLY A 608 32.69 -4.62 15.75
CA GLY A 608 32.32 -3.21 15.90
C GLY A 608 32.27 -2.86 17.37
N THR A 609 31.27 -3.41 18.05
CA THR A 609 31.12 -3.36 19.50
C THR A 609 31.07 -4.79 20.06
N PRO A 610 32.16 -5.33 20.63
CA PRO A 610 32.15 -6.68 21.18
C PRO A 610 31.39 -6.71 22.50
N ASN A 611 30.06 -6.87 22.44
CA ASN A 611 29.19 -6.89 23.62
C ASN A 611 29.65 -7.85 24.72
N PRO A 612 30.17 -9.07 24.44
CA PRO A 612 30.69 -9.92 25.50
C PRO A 612 31.83 -9.31 26.31
N VAL A 613 32.68 -8.48 25.69
CA VAL A 613 33.76 -7.77 26.38
C VAL A 613 33.16 -6.74 27.35
N LEU A 614 32.18 -5.95 26.91
CA LEU A 614 31.49 -4.97 27.75
C LEU A 614 30.76 -5.63 28.91
N GLU A 615 30.02 -6.71 28.65
CA GLU A 615 29.29 -7.48 29.65
C GLU A 615 30.23 -8.12 30.70
N ALA A 616 31.36 -8.69 30.26
CA ALA A 616 32.38 -9.24 31.14
C ALA A 616 33.01 -8.16 32.04
N MET A 617 33.35 -7.02 31.46
CA MET A 617 33.87 -5.87 32.22
C MET A 617 32.86 -5.38 33.26
N ALA A 618 31.57 -5.29 32.91
CA ALA A 618 30.48 -4.94 33.83
C ALA A 618 30.30 -5.95 34.97
N CYS A 619 30.64 -7.23 34.74
CA CYS A 619 30.68 -8.27 35.78
C CYS A 619 32.00 -8.31 36.56
N GLY A 620 32.93 -7.40 36.26
CA GLY A 620 34.25 -7.32 36.89
C GLY A 620 35.23 -8.40 36.41
N VAL A 621 35.01 -9.01 35.26
CA VAL A 621 35.86 -10.07 34.70
C VAL A 621 37.01 -9.44 33.88
N PRO A 622 38.28 -9.78 34.16
CA PRO A 622 39.41 -9.42 33.30
C PRO A 622 39.27 -9.98 31.88
N VAL A 623 39.75 -9.24 30.87
CA VAL A 623 39.59 -9.62 29.45
C VAL A 623 40.93 -9.67 28.70
N ILE A 624 41.21 -10.77 28.02
CA ILE A 624 42.32 -10.85 27.04
C ILE A 624 41.71 -10.80 25.65
N THR A 625 42.17 -9.88 24.80
CA THR A 625 41.52 -9.66 23.50
C THR A 625 42.51 -9.25 22.41
N THR A 626 42.13 -9.45 21.16
CA THR A 626 42.77 -8.79 20.01
C THR A 626 42.40 -7.30 19.95
N ASP A 627 43.14 -6.51 19.16
CA ASP A 627 42.80 -5.12 18.84
C ASP A 627 41.62 -5.05 17.86
N VAL A 628 40.40 -4.96 18.40
CA VAL A 628 39.16 -4.97 17.62
C VAL A 628 38.14 -3.95 18.11
N GLY A 629 37.36 -3.41 17.18
CA GLY A 629 36.20 -2.57 17.49
C GLY A 629 36.54 -1.37 18.37
N ILE A 630 35.77 -1.23 19.45
CA ILE A 630 35.92 -0.18 20.48
C ILE A 630 36.82 -0.56 21.66
N VAL A 631 37.46 -1.74 21.63
CA VAL A 631 38.22 -2.26 22.78
C VAL A 631 39.28 -1.27 23.28
N PRO A 632 40.11 -0.65 22.41
CA PRO A 632 41.10 0.34 22.86
C PRO A 632 40.49 1.55 23.55
N GLU A 633 39.25 1.91 23.23
CA GLU A 633 38.53 3.04 23.81
C GLU A 633 37.92 2.70 25.17
N VAL A 634 37.43 1.47 25.36
CA VAL A 634 36.79 1.02 26.61
C VAL A 634 37.84 0.71 27.69
N PHE A 635 38.97 0.13 27.29
CA PHE A 635 39.94 -0.40 28.25
C PHE A 635 40.68 0.72 29.00
N GLY A 636 40.78 0.55 30.32
CA GLY A 636 41.68 1.33 31.16
C GLY A 636 43.15 0.96 30.90
N PRO A 637 44.10 1.74 31.44
CA PRO A 637 45.53 1.54 31.18
C PRO A 637 46.05 0.13 31.47
N LYS A 638 45.59 -0.52 32.56
CA LYS A 638 46.04 -1.87 32.92
C LYS A 638 45.43 -2.93 32.03
N GLN A 639 44.15 -2.79 31.68
CA GLN A 639 43.43 -3.73 30.81
C GLN A 639 43.97 -3.69 29.37
N ARG A 640 44.44 -2.51 28.89
CA ARG A 640 45.10 -2.37 27.58
C ARG A 640 46.36 -3.22 27.44
N GLU A 641 47.05 -3.54 28.53
CA GLU A 641 48.22 -4.44 28.50
C GLU A 641 47.88 -5.88 28.05
N PHE A 642 46.59 -6.23 28.02
CA PHE A 642 46.06 -7.53 27.60
C PHE A 642 45.37 -7.48 26.23
N ILE A 643 45.58 -6.39 25.48
CA ILE A 643 45.37 -6.38 24.04
C ILE A 643 46.56 -7.09 23.40
N LEU A 644 46.30 -8.17 22.65
CA LEU A 644 47.35 -8.96 22.04
C LEU A 644 48.10 -8.14 20.98
N PRO A 645 49.44 -8.13 21.00
CA PRO A 645 50.24 -7.42 20.00
C PRO A 645 50.07 -8.01 18.59
N GLU A 646 49.76 -9.30 18.51
CA GLU A 646 49.42 -10.01 17.28
C GLU A 646 48.32 -11.04 17.54
N ARG A 647 47.50 -11.31 16.52
CA ARG A 647 46.45 -12.32 16.58
C ARG A 647 47.05 -13.73 16.34
N SER A 648 47.72 -14.26 17.36
CA SER A 648 48.41 -15.57 17.30
C SER A 648 48.18 -16.41 18.57
N THR A 649 48.36 -17.73 18.45
CA THR A 649 48.37 -18.65 19.61
C THR A 649 49.47 -18.26 20.60
N THR A 650 50.67 -17.95 20.10
CA THR A 650 51.83 -17.56 20.90
C THR A 650 51.56 -16.34 21.76
N ALA A 651 51.01 -15.26 21.18
CA ALA A 651 50.69 -14.04 21.92
C ALA A 651 49.62 -14.29 22.99
N LEU A 652 48.57 -15.06 22.67
CA LEU A 652 47.55 -15.44 23.64
C LEU A 652 48.14 -16.24 24.81
N LYS A 653 49.04 -17.20 24.53
CA LYS A 653 49.71 -17.99 25.57
C LYS A 653 50.55 -17.11 26.50
N GLN A 654 51.27 -16.14 25.96
CA GLN A 654 52.07 -15.21 26.75
C GLN A 654 51.19 -14.33 27.64
N ALA A 655 50.06 -13.82 27.12
CA ALA A 655 49.12 -13.02 27.90
C ALA A 655 48.48 -13.84 29.04
N LEU A 656 48.07 -15.08 28.78
CA LEU A 656 47.54 -15.98 29.80
C LEU A 656 48.58 -16.31 30.88
N ARG A 657 49.82 -16.65 30.48
CA ARG A 657 50.93 -16.88 31.44
C ARG A 657 51.14 -15.68 32.35
N ARG A 658 51.18 -14.47 31.77
CA ARG A 658 51.39 -13.22 32.50
C ARG A 658 50.27 -12.95 33.50
N LEU A 659 49.02 -13.20 33.11
CA LEU A 659 47.87 -13.01 34.00
C LEU A 659 47.90 -14.01 35.16
N VAL A 660 48.21 -15.28 34.88
CA VAL A 660 48.23 -16.37 35.87
C VAL A 660 49.43 -16.25 36.82
N SER A 661 50.58 -15.78 36.34
CA SER A 661 51.80 -15.64 37.17
C SER A 661 51.72 -14.53 38.22
N GLU A 662 50.76 -13.60 38.09
CA GLU A 662 50.56 -12.47 39.01
C GLU A 662 49.11 -12.41 39.52
N PRO A 663 48.68 -13.25 40.48
CA PRO A 663 47.29 -13.34 40.93
C PRO A 663 46.63 -12.02 41.35
N ALA A 664 47.41 -11.11 41.93
CA ALA A 664 46.93 -9.77 42.31
C ALA A 664 46.39 -8.96 41.12
N ARG A 665 46.80 -9.29 39.88
CA ARG A 665 46.29 -8.63 38.66
C ARG A 665 44.81 -8.89 38.43
N PHE A 666 44.27 -10.06 38.77
CA PHE A 666 42.84 -10.34 38.56
C PHE A 666 41.96 -9.29 39.25
N ARG A 667 42.25 -9.01 40.54
CA ARG A 667 41.51 -7.99 41.30
C ARG A 667 41.81 -6.57 40.82
N ALA A 668 43.05 -6.27 40.44
CA ALA A 668 43.40 -4.94 39.92
C ALA A 668 42.69 -4.62 38.60
N LEU A 669 42.60 -5.59 37.68
CA LEU A 669 41.90 -5.47 36.40
C LEU A 669 40.38 -5.44 36.60
N SER A 670 39.86 -6.28 37.51
CA SER A 670 38.44 -6.27 37.89
C SER A 670 37.98 -4.87 38.34
N ASN A 671 38.73 -4.25 39.25
CA ASN A 671 38.43 -2.91 39.75
C ASN A 671 38.50 -1.84 38.64
N GLU A 672 39.50 -1.92 37.75
CA GLU A 672 39.62 -0.99 36.62
C GLU A 672 38.47 -1.15 35.62
N ASN A 673 38.05 -2.39 35.33
CA ASN A 673 36.95 -2.68 34.43
C ASN A 673 35.62 -2.13 34.95
N LEU A 674 35.33 -2.33 36.24
CA LEU A 674 34.13 -1.81 36.90
C LEU A 674 34.09 -0.28 36.91
N GLU A 675 35.23 0.40 36.91
CA GLU A 675 35.27 1.86 36.78
C GLU A 675 35.10 2.30 35.33
N SER A 676 35.87 1.71 34.41
CA SER A 676 35.91 2.12 33.01
C SER A 676 34.58 1.91 32.30
N ILE A 677 33.85 0.84 32.65
CA ILE A 677 32.61 0.45 31.99
C ILE A 677 31.42 1.37 32.31
N LYS A 678 31.48 2.18 33.39
CA LYS A 678 30.41 3.10 33.78
C LYS A 678 30.04 4.10 32.68
N GLY A 679 31.01 4.49 31.86
CA GLY A 679 30.77 5.40 30.72
C GLY A 679 30.00 4.76 29.56
N TRP A 680 29.88 3.44 29.55
CA TRP A 680 29.31 2.64 28.48
C TRP A 680 27.90 2.13 28.81
N ASP A 681 27.26 2.64 29.85
CA ASP A 681 25.88 2.30 30.17
C ASP A 681 24.91 2.74 29.06
N TRP A 682 23.89 1.93 28.78
CA TRP A 682 22.87 2.25 27.76
C TRP A 682 22.16 3.59 28.00
N THR A 683 22.02 4.05 29.25
CA THR A 683 21.47 5.39 29.54
C THR A 683 22.27 6.52 28.91
N ARG A 684 23.57 6.33 28.64
CA ARG A 684 24.42 7.32 27.97
C ARG A 684 24.53 7.08 26.49
N GLN A 685 24.72 5.82 26.09
CA GLN A 685 24.94 5.49 24.67
C GLN A 685 23.69 5.72 23.81
N ALA A 686 22.49 5.53 24.37
CA ALA A 686 21.24 5.71 23.65
C ALA A 686 21.01 7.16 23.15
N GLU A 687 21.52 8.18 23.84
CA GLU A 687 21.33 9.59 23.44
C GLU A 687 21.88 9.89 22.05
N GLY A 688 23.04 9.32 21.69
CA GLY A 688 23.61 9.50 20.35
C GLY A 688 22.74 8.91 19.24
N PHE A 689 22.00 7.84 19.53
CA PHE A 689 21.02 7.28 18.59
C PHE A 689 19.80 8.20 18.43
N ALA A 690 19.38 8.86 19.51
CA ALA A 690 18.27 9.79 19.49
C ALA A 690 18.58 11.01 18.59
N ASP A 691 19.75 11.61 18.76
CA ASP A 691 20.22 12.72 17.92
C ASP A 691 20.33 12.32 16.44
N TYR A 692 20.80 11.11 16.19
CA TYR A 692 20.86 10.56 14.84
C TYR A 692 19.47 10.40 14.22
N PHE A 693 18.50 9.83 14.93
CA PHE A 693 17.14 9.67 14.41
C PHE A 693 16.45 11.01 14.18
N ASP A 694 16.62 11.99 15.06
CA ASP A 694 16.06 13.33 14.86
C ASP A 694 16.65 14.03 13.63
N ALA A 695 17.97 13.94 13.43
CA ALA A 695 18.61 14.49 12.22
C ALA A 695 18.09 13.84 10.92
N LEU A 696 17.65 12.58 10.96
CA LEU A 696 17.06 11.92 9.80
C LEU A 696 15.66 12.47 9.47
N LEU A 697 14.89 12.89 10.49
CA LEU A 697 13.54 13.45 10.36
C LEU A 697 13.53 14.87 9.78
N GLU A 698 14.66 15.58 9.79
CA GLU A 698 14.77 16.90 9.18
C GLU A 698 14.50 16.87 7.65
N PRO A 699 13.71 17.81 7.09
CA PRO A 699 13.19 17.77 5.72
C PRO A 699 14.21 18.13 4.61
N ARG A 700 15.32 17.38 4.49
CA ARG A 700 16.39 17.66 3.52
C ARG A 700 16.09 17.23 2.08
N ARG A 701 15.29 16.17 1.86
CA ARG A 701 15.01 15.62 0.51
C ARG A 701 14.17 16.55 -0.37
N VAL A 702 13.29 17.34 0.24
CA VAL A 702 12.42 18.29 -0.47
C VAL A 702 13.26 19.48 -0.95
N GLU A 703 14.13 19.99 -0.08
CA GLU A 703 15.04 21.09 -0.39
C GLU A 703 16.08 20.73 -1.46
N THR A 704 16.61 19.51 -1.43
CA THR A 704 17.52 18.99 -2.48
C THR A 704 16.77 18.61 -3.76
N GLY A 705 15.44 18.47 -3.71
CA GLY A 705 14.62 18.00 -4.83
C GLY A 705 14.81 16.51 -5.15
N GLU A 706 15.23 15.72 -4.16
CA GLU A 706 15.47 14.27 -4.29
C GLU A 706 14.19 13.45 -4.16
N VAL A 707 13.08 14.05 -3.69
CA VAL A 707 11.75 13.40 -3.70
C VAL A 707 11.35 13.03 -5.14
N ARG A 708 10.71 11.87 -5.32
CA ARG A 708 10.25 11.41 -6.65
C ARG A 708 8.98 12.18 -7.07
N THR A 709 8.90 12.53 -8.34
CA THR A 709 7.76 13.16 -8.99
C THR A 709 7.56 12.55 -10.39
N LYS A 710 6.46 12.90 -11.06
CA LYS A 710 6.26 12.57 -12.47
C LYS A 710 6.71 13.72 -13.35
N MET A 711 7.52 13.42 -14.36
CA MET A 711 7.95 14.39 -15.36
C MET A 711 6.82 14.70 -16.34
N CYS A 712 5.90 15.59 -15.94
CA CYS A 712 4.73 15.99 -16.73
C CYS A 712 4.59 17.51 -16.89
N MET A 713 4.59 17.98 -18.13
CA MET A 713 4.35 19.39 -18.48
C MET A 713 2.88 19.74 -18.69
N LEU A 714 1.97 18.75 -18.85
CA LEU A 714 0.59 19.02 -19.25
C LEU A 714 -0.16 19.97 -18.29
N PRO A 715 -0.05 19.84 -16.95
CA PRO A 715 -0.72 20.79 -16.06
C PRO A 715 -0.18 22.22 -16.14
N PHE A 716 0.97 22.44 -16.79
CA PHE A 716 1.60 23.74 -16.99
C PHE A 716 1.37 24.31 -18.38
N SER A 717 0.86 23.52 -19.34
CA SER A 717 0.78 23.94 -20.73
C SER A 717 -0.45 23.47 -21.50
N SER A 718 -1.13 22.40 -21.11
CA SER A 718 -2.06 21.68 -21.99
C SER A 718 -3.36 21.21 -21.33
N PRO A 719 -4.26 22.14 -20.97
CA PRO A 719 -5.63 21.83 -20.54
C PRO A 719 -6.51 21.35 -21.71
N SER A 720 -7.64 20.72 -21.39
CA SER A 720 -8.68 20.35 -22.37
C SER A 720 -10.06 20.79 -21.87
N MET A 721 -10.88 21.37 -22.74
CA MET A 721 -12.27 21.77 -22.43
C MET A 721 -13.26 20.78 -23.02
N GLU A 722 -14.22 20.36 -22.20
CA GLU A 722 -15.35 19.52 -22.61
C GLU A 722 -16.55 20.33 -23.11
N PRO A 723 -17.52 19.69 -23.81
CA PRO A 723 -18.74 20.33 -24.29
C PRO A 723 -19.57 21.07 -23.22
N ASP A 724 -19.54 20.61 -21.98
CA ASP A 724 -20.26 21.25 -20.86
C ASP A 724 -19.53 22.48 -20.28
N GLY A 725 -18.32 22.78 -20.78
CA GLY A 725 -17.45 23.84 -20.26
C GLY A 725 -16.48 23.40 -19.17
N SER A 726 -16.52 22.14 -18.73
CA SER A 726 -15.55 21.64 -17.76
C SER A 726 -14.13 21.61 -18.33
N ILE A 727 -13.17 22.08 -17.55
CA ILE A 727 -11.75 22.03 -17.88
C ILE A 727 -11.15 20.80 -17.23
N ARG A 728 -10.57 19.92 -18.03
CA ARG A 728 -9.84 18.74 -17.58
C ARG A 728 -8.37 19.11 -17.37
N LEU A 729 -7.79 18.53 -16.32
CA LEU A 729 -6.39 18.72 -15.93
C LEU A 729 -5.43 18.59 -17.14
N CYS A 730 -5.67 17.58 -17.97
CA CYS A 730 -4.99 17.35 -19.23
C CYS A 730 -5.84 16.50 -20.19
N SER A 731 -5.42 16.39 -21.45
CA SER A 731 -6.10 15.60 -22.49
C SER A 731 -6.15 14.09 -22.22
N ALA A 732 -5.27 13.54 -21.36
CA ALA A 732 -5.39 12.15 -20.91
C ALA A 732 -6.48 11.99 -19.84
N SER A 733 -6.73 13.02 -19.04
CA SER A 733 -7.54 12.94 -17.82
C SER A 733 -9.06 12.88 -18.04
N SER A 734 -9.51 13.01 -19.29
CA SER A 734 -10.91 12.88 -19.71
C SER A 734 -11.39 11.42 -19.83
N ILE A 735 -10.51 10.43 -19.62
CA ILE A 735 -10.75 9.01 -19.95
C ILE A 735 -10.63 8.07 -18.72
N PHE A 736 -10.41 8.59 -17.50
CA PHE A 736 -10.07 7.75 -16.33
C PHE A 736 -11.14 7.70 -15.22
N ALA A 737 -11.00 6.68 -14.36
CA ALA A 737 -11.69 6.45 -13.08
C ALA A 737 -11.63 7.59 -12.04
N TYR A 738 -11.09 8.75 -12.40
CA TYR A 738 -10.94 9.94 -11.55
C TYR A 738 -11.61 11.19 -12.13
N TYR A 739 -12.68 11.00 -12.91
CA TYR A 739 -13.34 12.04 -13.71
C TYR A 739 -13.63 13.33 -12.93
N ASP A 740 -14.17 13.21 -11.71
CA ASP A 740 -14.48 14.38 -10.88
C ASP A 740 -13.24 15.03 -10.27
N GLN A 741 -12.23 14.24 -9.89
CA GLN A 741 -11.00 14.79 -9.32
C GLN A 741 -10.09 15.45 -10.37
N THR A 742 -10.26 15.12 -11.66
CA THR A 742 -9.53 15.73 -12.78
C THR A 742 -10.24 16.92 -13.41
N ASN A 743 -11.46 17.25 -12.97
CA ASN A 743 -12.16 18.48 -13.32
C ASN A 743 -11.56 19.67 -12.55
N MET A 744 -11.00 20.65 -13.27
CA MET A 744 -10.30 21.81 -12.71
C MET A 744 -11.20 23.02 -12.52
N GLY A 745 -12.43 22.99 -13.03
CA GLY A 745 -13.40 24.10 -12.99
C GLY A 745 -14.23 24.14 -14.27
N ASN A 746 -15.17 25.09 -14.36
CA ASN A 746 -15.99 25.27 -15.54
C ASN A 746 -15.75 26.65 -16.17
N CYS A 747 -15.16 26.69 -17.35
CA CYS A 747 -14.79 27.95 -17.99
C CYS A 747 -15.98 28.72 -18.60
N ARG A 748 -17.17 28.10 -18.71
CA ARG A 748 -18.41 28.80 -19.10
C ARG A 748 -19.00 29.59 -17.93
N ALA A 749 -18.74 29.17 -16.70
CA ALA A 749 -19.15 29.88 -15.49
C ALA A 749 -18.12 30.94 -15.08
N ASP A 750 -16.84 30.55 -15.00
CA ASP A 750 -15.78 31.35 -14.36
C ASP A 750 -14.79 31.99 -15.36
N GLY A 751 -14.83 31.61 -16.64
CA GLY A 751 -13.80 31.98 -17.62
C GLY A 751 -12.51 31.15 -17.48
N LEU A 752 -11.75 31.01 -18.57
CA LEU A 752 -10.56 30.16 -18.57
C LEU A 752 -9.43 30.73 -17.70
N ALA A 753 -9.28 32.05 -17.61
CA ALA A 753 -8.23 32.69 -16.80
C ALA A 753 -8.32 32.30 -15.33
N GLN A 754 -9.53 32.38 -14.77
CA GLN A 754 -9.81 32.07 -13.37
C GLN A 754 -9.63 30.57 -13.09
N VAL A 755 -10.07 29.71 -14.01
CA VAL A 755 -9.88 28.26 -13.87
C VAL A 755 -8.40 27.89 -13.94
N TRP A 756 -7.66 28.39 -14.93
CA TRP A 756 -6.24 28.05 -15.17
C TRP A 756 -5.31 28.49 -14.05
N SER A 757 -5.59 29.65 -13.43
CA SER A 757 -4.88 30.18 -12.27
C SER A 757 -5.48 29.73 -10.93
N GLY A 758 -6.55 28.94 -10.97
CA GLY A 758 -7.31 28.53 -9.79
C GLY A 758 -6.56 27.56 -8.87
N GLU A 759 -7.08 27.40 -7.65
CA GLU A 759 -6.42 26.62 -6.60
C GLU A 759 -6.18 25.15 -6.99
N ARG A 760 -7.09 24.55 -7.76
CA ARG A 760 -6.97 23.15 -8.23
C ARG A 760 -5.70 22.95 -9.07
N TYR A 761 -5.47 23.81 -10.06
CA TYR A 761 -4.26 23.78 -10.88
C TYR A 761 -3.01 24.08 -10.03
N ARG A 762 -3.06 25.11 -9.20
CA ARG A 762 -1.93 25.51 -8.34
C ARG A 762 -1.49 24.38 -7.42
N ASN A 763 -2.44 23.64 -6.84
CA ASN A 763 -2.15 22.52 -5.94
C ASN A 763 -1.47 21.36 -6.69
N ILE A 764 -1.92 21.03 -7.90
CA ILE A 764 -1.30 19.95 -8.70
C ILE A 764 0.08 20.36 -9.21
N ARG A 765 0.23 21.61 -9.68
CA ARG A 765 1.52 22.16 -10.13
C ARG A 765 2.54 22.16 -8.99
N ARG A 766 2.15 22.57 -7.79
CA ARG A 766 3.00 22.53 -6.59
C ARG A 766 3.45 21.11 -6.27
N ALA A 767 2.52 20.15 -6.32
CA ALA A 767 2.83 18.75 -6.06
C ALA A 767 3.84 18.19 -7.07
N LEU A 768 3.68 18.52 -8.36
CA LEU A 768 4.62 18.09 -9.41
C LEU A 768 6.00 18.74 -9.26
N VAL A 769 6.07 20.03 -8.95
CA VAL A 769 7.33 20.78 -8.80
C VAL A 769 8.10 20.31 -7.56
N THR A 770 7.42 20.04 -6.45
CA THR A 770 8.06 19.66 -5.18
C THR A 770 8.26 18.16 -5.02
N GLY A 771 7.47 17.34 -5.72
CA GLY A 771 7.36 15.89 -5.50
C GLY A 771 6.54 15.52 -4.25
N GLN A 772 6.01 16.49 -3.50
CA GLN A 772 5.18 16.24 -2.32
C GLN A 772 3.69 16.22 -2.66
N ASP A 773 2.90 15.49 -1.87
CA ASP A 773 1.43 15.45 -2.00
C ASP A 773 0.92 15.10 -3.41
N LEU A 774 1.68 14.28 -4.16
CA LEU A 774 1.33 13.88 -5.51
C LEU A 774 0.01 13.10 -5.49
N LYS A 775 -0.99 13.59 -6.23
CA LYS A 775 -2.32 12.98 -6.26
C LYS A 775 -2.26 11.59 -6.89
N PRO A 776 -3.11 10.62 -6.44
CA PRO A 776 -3.06 9.24 -6.92
C PRO A 776 -3.05 9.12 -8.45
N PHE A 777 -3.93 9.86 -9.14
CA PHE A 777 -4.01 9.86 -10.61
C PHE A 777 -2.75 10.41 -11.31
N CYS A 778 -2.02 11.34 -10.69
CA CYS A 778 -0.72 11.75 -11.21
C CYS A 778 0.33 10.69 -10.86
N ALA A 779 0.35 10.20 -9.62
CA ALA A 779 1.33 9.24 -9.12
C ALA A 779 1.33 7.91 -9.88
N SER A 780 0.16 7.45 -10.34
CA SER A 780 0.01 6.21 -11.13
C SER A 780 -0.08 6.46 -12.64
N CYS A 781 0.19 7.68 -13.12
CA CYS A 781 0.05 8.02 -14.54
C CYS A 781 1.08 7.26 -15.40
N GLU A 782 0.60 6.47 -16.36
CA GLU A 782 1.42 5.68 -17.29
C GLU A 782 2.00 6.50 -18.45
N TYR A 783 1.43 7.67 -18.74
CA TYR A 783 1.89 8.56 -19.82
C TYR A 783 3.20 9.28 -19.49
N ARG A 784 3.67 9.20 -18.24
CA ARG A 784 4.74 10.04 -17.69
C ARG A 784 5.69 9.23 -16.82
N PHE A 785 6.96 9.59 -16.88
CA PHE A 785 8.04 8.86 -16.22
C PHE A 785 8.35 9.42 -14.83
N ASP A 786 8.72 8.55 -13.90
CA ASP A 786 9.19 8.96 -12.57
C ASP A 786 10.62 9.52 -12.63
N ALA A 787 10.82 10.72 -12.10
CA ALA A 787 12.12 11.34 -11.92
C ALA A 787 12.20 12.07 -10.57
N PRO A 788 13.41 12.41 -10.08
CA PRO A 788 13.51 13.27 -8.91
C PRO A 788 12.99 14.69 -9.21
N ALA A 789 12.38 15.34 -8.23
CA ALA A 789 11.74 16.65 -8.36
C ALA A 789 12.69 17.78 -8.80
N TRP A 790 13.98 17.70 -8.48
CA TRP A 790 14.98 18.67 -8.94
C TRP A 790 15.02 18.76 -10.48
N MET A 791 14.73 17.66 -11.17
CA MET A 791 14.76 17.60 -12.63
C MET A 791 13.56 18.34 -13.22
N MET A 792 12.38 18.17 -12.63
CA MET A 792 11.19 18.94 -12.95
C MET A 792 11.41 20.44 -12.67
N GLN A 793 11.97 20.78 -11.51
CA GLN A 793 12.30 22.16 -11.12
C GLN A 793 13.24 22.83 -12.12
N LEU A 794 14.33 22.15 -12.51
CA LEU A 794 15.27 22.68 -13.50
C LEU A 794 14.62 22.82 -14.88
N HIS A 795 13.85 21.81 -15.32
CA HIS A 795 13.17 21.86 -16.61
C HIS A 795 12.17 23.02 -16.67
N LEU A 796 11.31 23.17 -15.67
CA LEU A 796 10.32 24.26 -15.60
C LEU A 796 10.98 25.63 -15.45
N GLY A 797 12.04 25.74 -14.66
CA GLY A 797 12.80 26.99 -14.54
C GLY A 797 13.39 27.42 -15.88
N LEU A 798 14.04 26.50 -16.60
CA LEU A 798 14.57 26.77 -17.93
C LEU A 798 13.47 27.07 -18.95
N HIS A 799 12.37 26.31 -18.93
CA HIS A 799 11.20 26.57 -19.77
C HIS A 799 10.68 28.00 -19.57
N ALA A 800 10.44 28.39 -18.31
CA ALA A 800 9.99 29.74 -17.96
C ALA A 800 10.97 30.83 -18.44
N TYR A 801 12.27 30.64 -18.21
CA TYR A 801 13.31 31.57 -18.66
C TYR A 801 13.30 31.78 -20.18
N HIS A 802 13.24 30.69 -20.96
CA HIS A 802 13.22 30.73 -22.42
C HIS A 802 11.91 31.30 -22.98
N HIS A 803 10.82 31.27 -22.20
CA HIS A 803 9.55 31.94 -22.51
C HIS A 803 9.43 33.36 -21.91
N GLY A 804 10.54 33.93 -21.43
CA GLY A 804 10.61 35.35 -21.01
C GLY A 804 10.24 35.62 -19.55
N VAL A 805 9.99 34.60 -18.75
CA VAL A 805 9.74 34.73 -17.30
C VAL A 805 11.08 34.68 -16.56
N ARG A 806 11.65 35.85 -16.26
CA ARG A 806 13.00 36.01 -15.69
C ARG A 806 12.98 36.65 -14.29
N THR A 807 12.08 36.19 -13.42
CA THR A 807 11.99 36.70 -12.04
C THR A 807 13.11 36.14 -11.16
N ASP A 808 13.44 36.83 -10.07
CA ASP A 808 14.50 36.38 -9.15
C ASP A 808 14.20 34.99 -8.56
N GLU A 809 12.92 34.64 -8.35
CA GLU A 809 12.52 33.30 -7.89
C GLU A 809 12.82 32.20 -8.92
N ILE A 810 12.54 32.45 -10.20
CA ILE A 810 12.85 31.52 -11.30
C ILE A 810 14.37 31.38 -11.45
N LEU A 811 15.12 32.48 -11.45
CA LEU A 811 16.57 32.46 -11.56
C LEU A 811 17.20 31.73 -10.36
N ALA A 812 16.68 31.91 -9.14
CA ALA A 812 17.12 31.20 -7.96
C ALA A 812 16.79 29.69 -8.01
N LEU A 813 15.63 29.31 -8.56
CA LEU A 813 15.27 27.90 -8.77
C LEU A 813 16.25 27.23 -9.74
N ILE A 814 16.58 27.88 -10.85
CA ILE A 814 17.59 27.40 -11.81
C ILE A 814 18.95 27.31 -11.12
N ALA A 815 19.38 28.35 -10.41
CA ALA A 815 20.67 28.42 -9.71
C ALA A 815 20.93 27.21 -8.83
N ARG A 816 19.92 26.79 -8.06
CA ARG A 816 20.00 25.66 -7.16
C ARG A 816 20.29 24.34 -7.86
N ARG A 817 19.92 24.19 -9.13
CA ARG A 817 19.96 22.90 -9.86
C ARG A 817 20.92 22.91 -11.04
N ILE A 818 21.42 24.08 -11.46
CA ILE A 818 22.24 24.23 -12.66
C ILE A 818 23.55 23.42 -12.62
N HIS A 819 24.07 23.12 -11.43
CA HIS A 819 25.24 22.25 -11.26
C HIS A 819 24.99 20.80 -11.74
N ARG A 820 23.72 20.39 -11.89
CA ARG A 820 23.28 19.08 -12.41
C ARG A 820 22.86 19.13 -13.87
N TYR A 821 23.18 20.20 -14.60
CA TYR A 821 22.72 20.39 -15.97
C TYR A 821 23.14 19.25 -16.92
N GLU A 822 24.37 18.75 -16.80
CA GLU A 822 24.82 17.64 -17.66
C GLU A 822 24.04 16.34 -17.38
N GLU A 823 23.70 16.07 -16.12
CA GLU A 823 22.82 14.95 -15.75
C GLU A 823 21.42 15.14 -16.35
N TYR A 824 20.86 16.35 -16.24
CA TYR A 824 19.57 16.70 -16.83
C TYR A 824 19.57 16.50 -18.35
N ARG A 825 20.59 17.03 -19.04
CA ARG A 825 20.75 16.96 -20.50
C ARG A 825 20.84 15.51 -20.99
N ALA A 826 21.58 14.67 -20.29
CA ALA A 826 21.73 13.26 -20.63
C ALA A 826 20.44 12.46 -20.47
N ARG A 827 19.63 12.79 -19.45
CA ARG A 827 18.42 12.04 -19.10
C ARG A 827 17.14 12.55 -19.78
N ALA A 828 17.08 13.81 -20.19
CA ALA A 828 15.89 14.43 -20.77
C ALA A 828 15.31 13.66 -21.98
N PRO A 829 16.11 13.17 -22.96
CA PRO A 829 15.57 12.40 -24.09
C PRO A 829 14.87 11.11 -23.66
N ALA A 830 15.42 10.40 -22.66
CA ALA A 830 14.82 9.17 -22.14
C ALA A 830 13.49 9.39 -21.41
N LEU A 831 13.18 10.65 -21.07
CA LEU A 831 11.95 11.05 -20.39
C LEU A 831 10.97 11.74 -21.35
N ASN A 832 11.23 11.68 -22.66
CA ASN A 832 10.44 12.35 -23.72
C ASN A 832 10.29 13.87 -23.51
N ILE A 833 11.32 14.53 -22.98
CA ILE A 833 11.38 15.99 -22.89
C ILE A 833 12.61 16.53 -23.63
N ALA A 834 12.45 17.66 -24.32
CA ALA A 834 13.56 18.35 -24.95
C ALA A 834 14.36 19.13 -23.91
N ALA A 835 15.68 18.93 -23.87
CA ALA A 835 16.55 19.69 -22.98
C ALA A 835 16.71 21.14 -23.47
N TYR A 836 16.31 22.09 -22.64
CA TYR A 836 16.63 23.51 -22.84
C TYR A 836 18.13 23.77 -22.73
N ALA A 837 18.65 24.62 -23.63
CA ALA A 837 20.04 25.05 -23.58
C ALA A 837 20.30 25.99 -22.39
N VAL A 838 21.52 25.92 -21.86
CA VAL A 838 22.05 26.84 -20.83
C VAL A 838 23.25 27.57 -21.44
N ASP A 839 23.08 28.85 -21.74
CA ASP A 839 24.11 29.73 -22.30
C ASP A 839 24.85 30.55 -21.22
N ASP A 840 25.92 31.23 -21.63
CA ASP A 840 26.75 32.03 -20.72
C ASP A 840 25.98 33.22 -20.12
N ALA A 841 25.01 33.76 -20.86
CA ALA A 841 24.16 34.86 -20.39
C ALA A 841 23.25 34.44 -19.23
N LEU A 842 22.68 33.23 -19.29
CA LEU A 842 21.92 32.64 -18.21
C LEU A 842 22.82 32.31 -17.02
N ARG A 843 24.01 31.74 -17.25
CA ARG A 843 24.97 31.44 -16.16
C ARG A 843 25.38 32.69 -15.39
N ALA A 844 25.60 33.81 -16.08
CA ALA A 844 25.90 35.11 -15.46
C ALA A 844 24.73 35.61 -14.60
N GLN A 845 23.51 35.66 -15.16
CA GLN A 845 22.30 36.12 -14.43
C GLN A 845 21.99 35.27 -13.20
N VAL A 846 22.21 33.95 -13.28
CA VAL A 846 22.05 33.01 -12.16
C VAL A 846 23.05 33.30 -11.03
N GLY A 847 24.30 33.62 -11.37
CA GLY A 847 25.33 34.02 -10.40
C GLY A 847 24.91 35.28 -9.62
N ASP A 848 24.45 36.32 -10.33
CA ASP A 848 24.03 37.60 -9.75
C ASP A 848 22.75 37.47 -8.90
N ALA A 849 21.79 36.65 -9.32
CA ALA A 849 20.56 36.39 -8.56
C ALA A 849 20.84 35.61 -7.25
N THR A 850 21.76 34.65 -7.28
CA THR A 850 22.15 33.88 -6.08
C THR A 850 22.73 34.79 -5.00
N ALA A 851 23.52 35.79 -5.39
CA ALA A 851 24.06 36.79 -4.47
C ALA A 851 22.98 37.69 -3.85
N ARG A 852 21.89 37.99 -4.59
CA ARG A 852 20.77 38.83 -4.11
C ARG A 852 19.83 38.09 -3.15
N VAL A 853 19.66 36.78 -3.32
CA VAL A 853 18.82 35.92 -2.45
C VAL A 853 19.56 35.49 -1.17
N ALA A 854 20.89 35.59 -1.13
CA ALA A 854 21.74 35.21 0.02
C ALA A 854 21.51 36.03 1.31
N GLY A 855 20.52 36.93 1.36
CA GLY A 855 20.06 37.66 2.55
C GLY A 855 19.32 36.82 3.60
N GLY A 856 19.67 35.54 3.77
CA GLY A 856 19.21 34.70 4.89
C GLY A 856 17.87 33.97 4.73
N LYS A 857 17.19 34.03 3.57
CA LYS A 857 15.98 33.24 3.29
C LYS A 857 16.19 32.29 2.11
N SER A 858 15.82 31.02 2.26
CA SER A 858 15.81 30.07 1.14
C SER A 858 14.71 30.45 0.14
N ALA A 859 15.06 30.77 -1.11
CA ALA A 859 14.11 30.85 -2.23
C ALA A 859 13.09 29.69 -2.27
N PRO A 860 11.85 29.94 -2.70
CA PRO A 860 10.79 28.95 -2.77
C PRO A 860 11.12 27.86 -3.81
N LEU A 861 10.77 26.61 -3.49
CA LEU A 861 10.94 25.47 -4.41
C LEU A 861 9.91 25.45 -5.54
N ALA A 862 8.78 26.14 -5.35
CA ALA A 862 7.73 26.32 -6.34
C ALA A 862 7.39 27.82 -6.47
N PRO A 863 8.13 28.57 -7.31
CA PRO A 863 7.88 29.98 -7.61
C PRO A 863 6.45 30.25 -8.06
N GLU A 864 5.94 31.43 -7.71
CA GLU A 864 4.56 31.82 -7.98
C GLU A 864 4.23 31.82 -9.47
N GLU A 865 5.15 32.26 -10.33
CA GLU A 865 4.95 32.30 -11.78
C GLU A 865 4.80 30.90 -12.41
N LEU A 866 5.39 29.85 -11.79
CA LEU A 866 5.17 28.48 -12.23
C LEU A 866 3.82 27.93 -11.78
N LEU A 867 3.34 28.34 -10.60
CA LEU A 867 2.07 27.87 -10.06
C LEU A 867 0.89 28.55 -10.76
N ASP A 868 0.98 29.84 -11.05
CA ASP A 868 -0.03 30.59 -11.79
C ASP A 868 -0.01 30.24 -13.30
N ALA A 869 1.19 30.08 -13.88
CA ALA A 869 1.41 29.67 -15.27
C ALA A 869 0.71 30.54 -16.33
N GLN A 870 0.25 31.76 -16.01
CA GLN A 870 -0.41 32.64 -16.99
C GLN A 870 0.51 33.15 -18.09
N LYS A 871 1.80 33.32 -17.79
CA LYS A 871 2.82 33.80 -18.73
C LYS A 871 3.44 32.68 -19.56
N LEU A 872 3.11 31.42 -19.25
CA LEU A 872 3.60 30.25 -19.97
C LEU A 872 2.69 29.95 -21.19
N PRO A 873 3.21 29.33 -22.25
CA PRO A 873 2.40 29.01 -23.42
C PRO A 873 1.31 27.98 -23.10
N ILE A 874 0.07 28.32 -23.44
CA ILE A 874 -1.09 27.42 -23.29
C ILE A 874 -1.47 26.83 -24.66
N TYR A 875 -1.41 25.51 -24.75
CA TYR A 875 -1.83 24.68 -25.88
C TYR A 875 -3.16 24.01 -25.52
N MET A 876 -4.27 24.57 -25.99
CA MET A 876 -5.60 24.24 -25.52
C MET A 876 -6.34 23.35 -26.52
N ASP A 877 -6.89 22.24 -26.02
CA ASP A 877 -7.84 21.41 -26.74
C ASP A 877 -9.28 21.88 -26.43
N PHE A 878 -10.04 22.26 -27.46
CA PHE A 878 -11.44 22.68 -27.33
C PHE A 878 -12.37 21.63 -27.94
N ASN A 879 -13.15 20.91 -27.13
CA ASN A 879 -14.22 20.06 -27.63
C ASN A 879 -15.39 20.91 -28.12
N THR A 880 -15.42 21.15 -29.43
CA THR A 880 -16.32 22.15 -30.03
C THR A 880 -17.76 21.67 -30.25
N LEU A 881 -18.01 20.37 -30.10
CA LEU A 881 -19.27 19.72 -30.43
C LEU A 881 -19.37 18.40 -29.64
N ASN A 882 -20.58 17.89 -29.39
CA ASN A 882 -20.81 16.56 -28.79
C ASN A 882 -21.55 15.59 -29.73
N ARG A 883 -21.30 15.70 -31.03
CA ARG A 883 -21.92 14.89 -32.09
C ARG A 883 -20.88 14.50 -33.14
N CYS A 884 -20.93 13.24 -33.56
CA CYS A 884 -20.15 12.71 -34.68
C CYS A 884 -21.09 12.05 -35.70
N ASN A 885 -20.72 12.12 -36.98
CA ASN A 885 -21.37 11.42 -38.09
C ASN A 885 -20.82 10.00 -38.33
N VAL A 886 -19.76 9.60 -37.60
CA VAL A 886 -19.14 8.27 -37.63
C VAL A 886 -19.26 7.65 -36.23
N SER A 887 -19.40 6.32 -36.16
CA SER A 887 -19.56 5.57 -34.92
C SER A 887 -18.40 4.59 -34.74
N CYS A 888 -17.27 5.08 -34.24
CA CYS A 888 -16.08 4.25 -34.11
C CYS A 888 -16.21 3.21 -32.98
N THR A 889 -15.73 1.98 -33.20
CA THR A 889 -15.85 0.86 -32.25
C THR A 889 -15.08 1.05 -30.95
N MET A 890 -14.14 2.00 -30.91
CA MET A 890 -13.33 2.37 -29.74
C MET A 890 -13.71 3.72 -29.12
N CYS A 891 -14.78 4.36 -29.58
CA CYS A 891 -15.21 5.68 -29.11
C CYS A 891 -16.28 5.51 -28.00
N PRO A 892 -16.01 5.82 -26.72
CA PRO A 892 -16.94 5.54 -25.63
C PRO A 892 -18.35 6.13 -25.82
N PRO A 893 -18.54 7.41 -26.23
CA PRO A 893 -19.89 7.92 -26.50
C PRO A 893 -20.61 7.24 -27.66
N ALA A 894 -19.86 6.78 -28.67
CA ALA A 894 -20.43 6.00 -29.76
C ALA A 894 -20.87 4.61 -29.26
N ILE A 895 -20.03 3.92 -28.48
CA ILE A 895 -20.34 2.61 -27.89
C ILE A 895 -21.55 2.70 -26.96
N ARG A 896 -21.57 3.64 -26.01
CA ARG A 896 -22.65 3.83 -25.05
C ARG A 896 -23.99 4.04 -25.75
N HIS A 897 -24.02 4.89 -26.77
CA HIS A 897 -25.25 5.17 -27.50
C HIS A 897 -25.62 4.03 -28.47
N ASP A 898 -24.73 3.66 -29.38
CA ASP A 898 -25.04 2.75 -30.49
C ASP A 898 -25.08 1.27 -30.06
N LYS A 899 -24.31 0.85 -29.05
CA LYS A 899 -24.30 -0.55 -28.55
C LYS A 899 -25.08 -0.73 -27.24
N LEU A 900 -24.97 0.20 -26.29
CA LEU A 900 -25.60 0.06 -24.96
C LEU A 900 -26.95 0.77 -24.81
N GLY A 901 -27.40 1.50 -25.85
CA GLY A 901 -28.70 2.19 -25.85
C GLY A 901 -28.81 3.38 -24.88
N ILE A 902 -27.68 3.90 -24.39
CA ILE A 902 -27.65 5.04 -23.48
C ILE A 902 -27.96 6.34 -24.23
N ALA A 903 -28.88 7.14 -23.71
CA ALA A 903 -29.27 8.41 -24.33
C ALA A 903 -28.09 9.39 -24.42
N ARG A 904 -27.99 10.16 -25.52
CA ARG A 904 -26.96 11.19 -25.68
C ARG A 904 -27.29 12.42 -24.83
N ASP A 905 -26.25 13.07 -24.33
CA ASP A 905 -26.36 14.39 -23.71
C ASP A 905 -27.03 15.42 -24.64
N PRO A 906 -27.66 16.47 -24.09
CA PRO A 906 -28.23 17.58 -24.87
C PRO A 906 -27.25 18.10 -25.92
N TYR A 907 -27.76 18.44 -27.10
CA TYR A 907 -26.92 18.93 -28.19
C TYR A 907 -26.13 20.19 -27.78
N TYR A 908 -24.82 20.15 -27.96
CA TYR A 908 -23.92 21.26 -27.69
C TYR A 908 -23.07 21.58 -28.92
N ARG A 909 -22.86 22.88 -29.16
CA ARG A 909 -21.86 23.42 -30.08
C ARG A 909 -21.23 24.66 -29.47
N LEU A 910 -19.91 24.79 -29.58
CA LEU A 910 -19.20 26.00 -29.17
C LEU A 910 -19.40 27.10 -30.21
N THR A 911 -19.95 28.23 -29.78
CA THR A 911 -20.14 29.41 -30.63
C THR A 911 -18.93 30.36 -30.57
N LEU A 912 -18.78 31.25 -31.56
CA LEU A 912 -17.70 32.26 -31.56
C LEU A 912 -17.78 33.18 -30.33
N ASN A 913 -18.99 33.61 -29.94
CA ASN A 913 -19.18 34.50 -28.80
C ASN A 913 -18.79 33.83 -27.48
N GLU A 914 -19.16 32.55 -27.30
CA GLU A 914 -18.73 31.77 -26.14
C GLU A 914 -17.21 31.59 -26.13
N TYR A 915 -16.58 31.26 -27.27
CA TYR A 915 -15.13 31.14 -27.35
C TYR A 915 -14.41 32.43 -26.93
N GLN A 916 -14.88 33.58 -27.42
CA GLN A 916 -14.32 34.89 -27.07
C GLN A 916 -14.45 35.17 -25.57
N THR A 917 -15.60 34.86 -24.99
CA THR A 917 -15.85 35.04 -23.55
C THR A 917 -14.97 34.11 -22.72
N ILE A 918 -14.90 32.82 -23.09
CA ILE A 918 -14.13 31.79 -22.37
C ILE A 918 -12.64 32.13 -22.37
N THR A 919 -12.10 32.61 -23.50
CA THR A 919 -10.66 32.87 -23.68
C THR A 919 -10.22 34.28 -23.29
N GLU A 920 -11.14 35.12 -22.79
CA GLU A 920 -10.83 36.47 -22.34
C GLU A 920 -9.77 36.47 -21.24
N GLY A 921 -8.77 37.35 -21.37
CA GLY A 921 -7.67 37.47 -20.41
C GLY A 921 -6.62 36.36 -20.48
N VAL A 922 -6.75 35.37 -21.37
CA VAL A 922 -5.78 34.28 -21.53
C VAL A 922 -5.16 34.30 -22.91
N ARG A 923 -3.83 34.22 -22.98
CA ARG A 923 -3.13 34.08 -24.26
C ARG A 923 -2.98 32.62 -24.65
N ILE A 924 -3.83 32.17 -25.57
CA ILE A 924 -3.75 30.83 -26.15
C ILE A 924 -2.65 30.80 -27.22
N SER A 925 -1.62 29.98 -27.03
CA SER A 925 -0.51 29.82 -27.98
C SER A 925 -0.84 28.82 -29.08
N SER A 926 -1.62 27.78 -28.76
CA SER A 926 -2.21 26.87 -29.75
C SER A 926 -3.67 26.59 -29.39
N ALA A 927 -4.56 26.75 -30.35
CA ALA A 927 -5.97 26.41 -30.25
C ALA A 927 -6.24 25.20 -31.15
N HIS A 928 -6.41 24.05 -30.54
CA HIS A 928 -6.77 22.82 -31.22
C HIS A 928 -8.26 22.56 -31.04
N PHE A 929 -9.01 22.76 -32.11
CA PHE A 929 -10.45 22.51 -32.14
C PHE A 929 -10.68 21.04 -32.45
N VAL A 930 -10.83 20.28 -31.38
CA VAL A 930 -11.02 18.83 -31.42
C VAL A 930 -12.47 18.50 -31.10
N GLY A 931 -12.85 17.27 -31.38
CA GLY A 931 -14.01 16.65 -30.79
C GLY A 931 -13.55 15.33 -30.22
N ALA A 932 -13.13 15.30 -28.95
CA ALA A 932 -13.09 14.05 -28.22
C ALA A 932 -14.51 13.50 -28.34
N TYR A 933 -14.68 12.49 -29.18
CA TYR A 933 -15.96 11.87 -29.51
C TYR A 933 -16.93 12.67 -30.40
N ALA A 934 -16.44 13.68 -31.15
CA ALA A 934 -17.25 14.49 -32.06
C ALA A 934 -16.54 14.85 -33.38
N GLU A 935 -17.28 15.37 -34.36
CA GLU A 935 -16.73 15.84 -35.65
C GLU A 935 -16.77 17.37 -35.73
N PRO A 936 -15.63 18.08 -35.58
CA PRO A 936 -15.58 19.54 -35.57
C PRO A 936 -16.11 20.20 -36.84
N LEU A 937 -16.01 19.56 -38.02
CA LEU A 937 -16.54 20.12 -39.27
C LEU A 937 -18.07 20.19 -39.30
N LEU A 938 -18.78 19.54 -38.36
CA LEU A 938 -20.22 19.70 -38.18
C LEU A 938 -20.59 20.94 -37.35
N ASN A 939 -19.62 21.59 -36.69
CA ASN A 939 -19.87 22.86 -36.01
C ASN A 939 -19.90 24.01 -37.04
N LYS A 940 -21.05 24.67 -37.15
CA LYS A 940 -21.28 25.78 -38.08
C LYS A 940 -20.34 26.97 -37.88
N ASP A 941 -19.80 27.15 -36.68
CA ASP A 941 -18.90 28.27 -36.35
C ASP A 941 -17.41 27.90 -36.46
N ILE A 942 -17.05 26.67 -36.85
CA ILE A 942 -15.66 26.18 -36.84
C ILE A 942 -14.68 27.11 -37.60
N PHE A 943 -15.08 27.61 -38.78
CA PHE A 943 -14.24 28.49 -39.58
C PHE A 943 -14.03 29.85 -38.90
N ALA A 944 -15.06 30.38 -38.24
CA ALA A 944 -14.99 31.65 -37.53
C ALA A 944 -14.13 31.53 -36.26
N LEU A 945 -14.22 30.39 -35.55
CA LEU A 945 -13.35 30.07 -34.42
C LEU A 945 -11.87 30.03 -34.82
N ILE A 946 -11.55 29.33 -35.93
CA ILE A 946 -10.19 29.25 -36.47
C ILE A 946 -9.68 30.64 -36.85
N ALA A 947 -10.45 31.41 -37.62
CA ALA A 947 -10.06 32.74 -38.06
C ALA A 947 -9.80 33.68 -36.88
N HIS A 948 -10.63 33.62 -35.83
CA HIS A 948 -10.46 34.43 -34.63
C HIS A 948 -9.20 34.03 -33.83
N ALA A 949 -8.99 32.74 -33.57
CA ALA A 949 -7.80 32.26 -32.87
C ALA A 949 -6.50 32.61 -33.64
N ARG A 950 -6.54 32.47 -34.98
CA ARG A 950 -5.42 32.86 -35.86
C ARG A 950 -5.13 34.37 -35.77
N ALA A 951 -6.17 35.22 -35.73
CA ALA A 951 -6.02 36.66 -35.57
C ALA A 951 -5.39 37.06 -34.22
N GLN A 952 -5.57 36.23 -33.17
CA GLN A 952 -4.90 36.39 -31.87
C GLN A 952 -3.47 35.83 -31.84
N GLY A 953 -2.98 35.31 -32.97
CA GLY A 953 -1.63 34.77 -33.12
C GLY A 953 -1.46 33.34 -32.62
N ALA A 954 -2.57 32.63 -32.33
CA ALA A 954 -2.51 31.21 -31.98
C ALA A 954 -2.17 30.35 -33.20
N PHE A 955 -1.45 29.25 -32.97
CA PHE A 955 -1.39 28.13 -33.91
C PHE A 955 -2.75 27.42 -33.92
N THR A 956 -3.33 27.19 -35.09
CA THR A 956 -4.68 26.64 -35.20
C THR A 956 -4.67 25.22 -35.75
N ALA A 957 -5.37 24.32 -35.07
CA ALA A 957 -5.46 22.93 -35.47
C ALA A 957 -6.90 22.40 -35.40
N ILE A 958 -7.21 21.39 -36.21
CA ILE A 958 -8.42 20.56 -36.06
C ILE A 958 -8.08 19.07 -36.09
N THR A 959 -8.91 18.25 -35.46
CA THR A 959 -8.94 16.79 -35.68
C THR A 959 -10.30 16.39 -36.26
N THR A 960 -10.31 15.80 -37.45
CA THR A 960 -11.52 15.44 -38.21
C THR A 960 -11.46 13.99 -38.70
N ASN A 961 -12.60 13.36 -38.96
CA ASN A 961 -12.70 12.11 -39.70
C ASN A 961 -12.72 12.33 -41.23
N ALA A 962 -12.63 13.59 -41.69
CA ALA A 962 -12.59 14.03 -43.08
C ALA A 962 -13.82 13.66 -43.94
N THR A 963 -14.87 13.07 -43.37
CA THR A 963 -16.08 12.68 -44.10
C THR A 963 -16.83 13.89 -44.67
N ALA A 964 -16.86 15.00 -43.92
CA ALA A 964 -17.52 16.25 -44.31
C ALA A 964 -16.62 17.22 -45.11
N LEU A 965 -15.37 16.84 -45.40
CA LEU A 965 -14.37 17.70 -46.04
C LEU A 965 -14.61 17.85 -47.56
N SER A 966 -15.69 18.55 -47.90
CA SER A 966 -15.97 18.96 -49.29
C SER A 966 -15.01 20.06 -49.76
N ARG A 967 -14.91 20.27 -51.08
CA ARG A 967 -14.09 21.37 -51.66
C ARG A 967 -14.42 22.74 -51.05
N ASN A 968 -15.71 23.06 -50.88
CA ASN A 968 -16.16 24.33 -50.27
C ASN A 968 -15.71 24.45 -48.80
N PHE A 969 -15.76 23.36 -48.03
CA PHE A 969 -15.26 23.38 -46.65
C PHE A 969 -13.73 23.52 -46.64
N GLY A 970 -13.05 22.87 -47.58
CA GLY A 970 -11.63 23.04 -47.81
C GLY A 970 -11.25 24.51 -48.06
N GLU A 971 -11.94 25.20 -48.97
CA GLU A 971 -11.70 26.62 -49.25
C GLU A 971 -11.87 27.47 -47.99
N LYS A 972 -12.94 27.26 -47.22
CA LYS A 972 -13.18 27.98 -45.97
C LYS A 972 -12.12 27.73 -44.89
N LEU A 973 -11.55 26.52 -44.83
CA LEU A 973 -10.45 26.22 -43.88
C LEU A 973 -9.16 26.94 -44.28
N LEU A 974 -8.87 27.01 -45.58
CA LEU A 974 -7.73 27.77 -46.09
C LEU A 974 -7.91 29.27 -45.82
N ASP A 975 -9.09 29.81 -46.10
CA ASP A 975 -9.42 31.21 -45.88
C ASP A 975 -9.39 31.60 -44.40
N ALA A 976 -9.83 30.69 -43.51
CA ALA A 976 -9.73 30.89 -42.07
C ALA A 976 -8.29 30.85 -41.53
N GLY A 977 -7.32 30.38 -42.33
CA GLY A 977 -5.91 30.35 -41.98
C GLY A 977 -5.51 29.18 -41.07
N LEU A 978 -6.16 28.02 -41.23
CA LEU A 978 -5.83 26.80 -40.47
C LEU A 978 -4.35 26.40 -40.66
N ASP A 979 -3.64 26.11 -39.57
CA ASP A 979 -2.23 25.70 -39.62
C ASP A 979 -2.03 24.19 -39.76
N MET A 980 -2.87 23.39 -39.09
CA MET A 980 -2.75 21.92 -39.05
C MET A 980 -4.10 21.22 -39.08
N MET A 981 -4.17 20.11 -39.82
CA MET A 981 -5.34 19.23 -39.88
C MET A 981 -4.90 17.81 -39.56
N THR A 982 -5.45 17.24 -38.50
CA THR A 982 -5.28 15.82 -38.18
C THR A 982 -6.50 15.04 -38.68
N VAL A 983 -6.26 14.02 -39.48
CA VAL A 983 -7.31 13.12 -39.99
C VAL A 983 -7.27 11.83 -39.19
N SER A 984 -8.37 11.50 -38.52
CA SER A 984 -8.54 10.23 -37.83
C SER A 984 -9.03 9.18 -38.83
N LEU A 985 -8.15 8.26 -39.20
CA LEU A 985 -8.42 7.15 -40.12
C LEU A 985 -7.74 5.89 -39.58
N HIS A 986 -8.50 4.81 -39.42
CA HIS A 986 -8.09 3.67 -38.59
C HIS A 986 -7.94 2.36 -39.37
N GLY A 987 -7.62 2.46 -40.66
CA GLY A 987 -7.34 1.35 -41.57
C GLY A 987 -6.74 1.85 -42.88
N ALA A 988 -5.95 1.00 -43.54
CA ALA A 988 -5.37 1.24 -44.87
C ALA A 988 -6.30 0.77 -46.01
N SER A 989 -7.30 -0.05 -45.69
CA SER A 989 -8.31 -0.54 -46.63
C SER A 989 -9.74 -0.20 -46.20
N ALA A 990 -10.68 -0.21 -47.15
CA ALA A 990 -12.11 -0.02 -46.87
C ALA A 990 -12.64 -1.06 -45.87
N ARG A 991 -12.24 -2.32 -46.03
CA ARG A 991 -12.64 -3.43 -45.15
C ARG A 991 -12.30 -3.14 -43.69
N THR A 992 -11.08 -2.72 -43.41
CA THR A 992 -10.60 -2.50 -42.03
C THR A 992 -11.09 -1.16 -41.48
N ALA A 993 -11.01 -0.09 -42.27
CA ALA A 993 -11.44 1.23 -41.85
C ALA A 993 -12.94 1.26 -41.54
N GLU A 994 -13.80 0.70 -42.39
CA GLU A 994 -15.26 0.73 -42.20
C GLU A 994 -15.74 -0.24 -41.11
N ALA A 995 -14.99 -1.30 -40.82
CA ALA A 995 -15.26 -2.18 -39.68
C ALA A 995 -15.02 -1.48 -38.33
N ILE A 996 -14.05 -0.57 -38.27
CA ILE A 996 -13.72 0.21 -37.06
C ILE A 996 -14.51 1.51 -37.00
N MET A 997 -14.57 2.24 -38.10
CA MET A 997 -15.27 3.52 -38.24
C MET A 997 -16.67 3.28 -38.83
N LEU A 998 -17.60 2.73 -38.06
CA LEU A 998 -18.93 2.40 -38.56
C LEU A 998 -19.63 3.64 -39.12
N LYS A 999 -20.39 3.45 -40.20
CA LYS A 999 -21.09 4.52 -40.96
C LYS A 999 -20.15 5.49 -41.69
N SER A 1000 -18.85 5.20 -41.76
CA SER A 1000 -17.92 5.89 -42.65
C SER A 1000 -17.97 5.33 -44.07
N ASP A 1001 -17.33 6.04 -45.01
CA ASP A 1001 -17.12 5.62 -46.40
C ASP A 1001 -15.64 5.89 -46.71
N PHE A 1002 -14.86 4.81 -46.81
CA PHE A 1002 -13.40 4.92 -46.93
C PHE A 1002 -13.00 5.60 -48.24
N ALA A 1003 -13.64 5.25 -49.35
CA ALA A 1003 -13.35 5.82 -50.66
C ALA A 1003 -13.58 7.33 -50.66
N ARG A 1004 -14.72 7.77 -50.11
CA ARG A 1004 -15.03 9.20 -49.96
C ARG A 1004 -14.02 9.94 -49.08
N ILE A 1005 -13.60 9.36 -47.96
CA ILE A 1005 -12.59 9.97 -47.07
C ILE A 1005 -11.27 10.16 -47.83
N VAL A 1006 -10.80 9.13 -48.52
CA VAL A 1006 -9.59 9.16 -49.34
C VAL A 1006 -9.68 10.23 -50.44
N ASP A 1007 -10.82 10.30 -51.13
CA ASP A 1007 -11.06 11.29 -52.19
C ASP A 1007 -11.13 12.71 -51.65
N ASN A 1008 -11.75 12.92 -50.48
CA ASN A 1008 -11.77 14.24 -49.82
C ASN A 1008 -10.35 14.71 -49.46
N ILE A 1009 -9.50 13.83 -48.93
CA ILE A 1009 -8.10 14.16 -48.59
C ILE A 1009 -7.33 14.50 -49.87
N ARG A 1010 -7.46 13.68 -50.92
CA ARG A 1010 -6.81 13.93 -52.22
C ARG A 1010 -7.27 15.25 -52.82
N GLY A 1011 -8.57 15.52 -52.80
CA GLY A 1011 -9.17 16.76 -53.28
C GLY A 1011 -8.70 17.99 -52.50
N PHE A 1012 -8.55 17.87 -51.18
CA PHE A 1012 -8.05 18.96 -50.34
C PHE A 1012 -6.56 19.25 -50.60
N GLN A 1013 -5.72 18.21 -50.79
CA GLN A 1013 -4.33 18.38 -51.19
C GLN A 1013 -4.20 19.01 -52.58
N GLN A 1014 -5.07 18.65 -53.52
CA GLN A 1014 -5.15 19.30 -54.82
C GLN A 1014 -5.53 20.78 -54.67
N LEU A 1015 -6.54 21.10 -53.86
CA LEU A 1015 -6.96 22.48 -53.62
C LEU A 1015 -5.82 23.33 -53.03
N LYS A 1016 -5.02 22.79 -52.10
CA LYS A 1016 -3.83 23.46 -51.57
C LYS A 1016 -2.81 23.79 -52.66
N ARG A 1017 -2.58 22.85 -53.59
CA ARG A 1017 -1.71 23.07 -54.76
C ARG A 1017 -2.28 24.13 -55.70
N GLU A 1018 -3.58 24.10 -55.99
CA GLU A 1018 -4.27 25.12 -56.79
C GLU A 1018 -4.13 26.53 -56.19
N ARG A 1019 -4.18 26.63 -54.86
CA ARG A 1019 -4.02 27.89 -54.11
C ARG A 1019 -2.57 28.29 -53.86
N GLY A 1020 -1.60 27.43 -54.18
CA GLY A 1020 -0.18 27.67 -53.92
C GLY A 1020 0.19 27.77 -52.44
N VAL A 1021 -0.56 27.09 -51.55
CA VAL A 1021 -0.35 27.15 -50.10
C VAL A 1021 0.16 25.81 -49.55
N ALA A 1022 1.12 25.87 -48.62
CA ALA A 1022 1.63 24.69 -47.93
C ALA A 1022 0.76 24.25 -46.75
N LYS A 1023 0.09 25.20 -46.10
CA LYS A 1023 -0.77 24.99 -44.92
C LYS A 1023 -2.25 24.80 -45.30
N PRO A 1024 -3.03 24.07 -44.48
CA PRO A 1024 -2.61 23.36 -43.27
C PRO A 1024 -1.76 22.12 -43.57
N GLU A 1025 -0.81 21.78 -42.68
CA GLU A 1025 -0.15 20.48 -42.74
C GLU A 1025 -1.14 19.37 -42.34
N ILE A 1026 -1.14 18.26 -43.07
CA ILE A 1026 -2.02 17.13 -42.79
C ILE A 1026 -1.24 16.08 -42.00
N TYR A 1027 -1.87 15.57 -40.93
CA TYR A 1027 -1.37 14.49 -40.07
C TYR A 1027 -2.41 13.38 -40.07
N PHE A 1028 -1.98 12.12 -39.99
CA PHE A 1028 -2.89 11.02 -39.69
C PHE A 1028 -2.81 10.61 -38.24
N ASN A 1029 -3.97 10.43 -37.60
CA ASN A 1029 -4.11 9.72 -36.33
C ASN A 1029 -4.69 8.33 -36.58
N TYR A 1030 -3.95 7.33 -36.12
CA TYR A 1030 -4.30 5.94 -36.24
C TYR A 1030 -4.27 5.30 -34.86
N VAL A 1031 -5.45 4.99 -34.31
CA VAL A 1031 -5.57 4.25 -33.05
C VAL A 1031 -5.31 2.78 -33.38
N ALA A 1032 -4.12 2.30 -33.03
CA ALA A 1032 -3.72 0.94 -33.31
C ALA A 1032 -4.32 -0.01 -32.27
N GLN A 1033 -5.03 -1.00 -32.79
CA GLN A 1033 -5.78 -2.03 -32.10
C GLN A 1033 -5.37 -3.38 -32.66
N LYS A 1034 -5.66 -4.45 -31.94
CA LYS A 1034 -5.46 -5.83 -32.43
C LYS A 1034 -6.05 -6.02 -33.83
N SER A 1035 -7.27 -5.52 -34.07
CA SER A 1035 -8.00 -5.70 -35.33
C SER A 1035 -7.43 -4.97 -36.53
N ASN A 1036 -6.57 -3.95 -36.35
CA ASN A 1036 -5.99 -3.20 -37.46
C ASN A 1036 -4.45 -3.22 -37.52
N ALA A 1037 -3.78 -3.79 -36.51
CA ALA A 1037 -2.31 -3.81 -36.42
C ALA A 1037 -1.61 -4.32 -37.69
N ALA A 1038 -2.17 -5.33 -38.36
CA ALA A 1038 -1.62 -5.89 -39.58
C ALA A 1038 -1.53 -4.88 -40.75
N GLU A 1039 -2.39 -3.86 -40.78
CA GLU A 1039 -2.40 -2.83 -41.82
C GLU A 1039 -1.51 -1.61 -41.47
N MET A 1040 -0.88 -1.56 -40.30
CA MET A 1040 -0.02 -0.42 -39.92
C MET A 1040 1.09 -0.13 -40.96
N PRO A 1041 1.82 -1.13 -41.51
CA PRO A 1041 2.79 -0.89 -42.56
C PRO A 1041 2.16 -0.35 -43.86
N ASP A 1042 1.04 -0.93 -44.30
CA ASP A 1042 0.33 -0.51 -45.52
C ASP A 1042 -0.26 0.90 -45.38
N PHE A 1043 -0.63 1.30 -44.15
CA PHE A 1043 -1.11 2.65 -43.86
C PHE A 1043 -0.05 3.73 -44.13
N ILE A 1044 1.24 3.39 -43.98
CA ILE A 1044 2.34 4.29 -44.34
C ILE A 1044 2.38 4.52 -45.87
N ASP A 1045 2.14 3.47 -46.67
CA ASP A 1045 2.07 3.61 -48.11
C ASP A 1045 0.83 4.39 -48.55
N LEU A 1046 -0.32 4.21 -47.87
CA LEU A 1046 -1.51 5.04 -48.08
C LEU A 1046 -1.22 6.51 -47.78
N ALA A 1047 -0.56 6.81 -46.64
CA ALA A 1047 -0.21 8.18 -46.28
C ALA A 1047 0.70 8.84 -47.34
N HIS A 1048 1.70 8.11 -47.82
CA HIS A 1048 2.56 8.55 -48.91
C HIS A 1048 1.78 8.80 -50.21
N ALA A 1049 0.88 7.89 -50.59
CA ALA A 1049 0.04 8.05 -51.78
C ALA A 1049 -0.91 9.27 -51.72
N LEU A 1050 -1.24 9.72 -50.51
CA LEU A 1050 -2.07 10.91 -50.26
C LEU A 1050 -1.25 12.19 -49.99
N ASP A 1051 0.07 12.14 -50.18
CA ASP A 1051 0.98 13.27 -49.95
C ASP A 1051 0.94 13.77 -48.49
N VAL A 1052 0.68 12.87 -47.55
CA VAL A 1052 0.62 13.15 -46.10
C VAL A 1052 1.92 12.69 -45.47
N ARG A 1053 2.68 13.62 -44.87
CA ARG A 1053 4.04 13.34 -44.36
C ARG A 1053 4.10 12.84 -42.93
N PHE A 1054 3.05 13.02 -42.14
CA PHE A 1054 3.06 12.73 -40.70
C PHE A 1054 2.01 11.69 -40.35
N VAL A 1055 2.42 10.64 -39.64
CA VAL A 1055 1.55 9.55 -39.17
C VAL A 1055 1.80 9.32 -37.69
N ASN A 1056 0.72 9.26 -36.91
CA ASN A 1056 0.74 9.00 -35.47
C ASN A 1056 0.06 7.66 -35.18
N PHE A 1057 0.82 6.67 -34.73
CA PHE A 1057 0.28 5.44 -34.12
C PHE A 1057 0.07 5.65 -32.62
N ILE A 1058 -1.20 5.79 -32.26
CA ILE A 1058 -1.66 6.01 -30.88
C ILE A 1058 -2.16 4.67 -30.33
N HIS A 1059 -1.89 4.37 -29.06
CA HIS A 1059 -2.43 3.15 -28.44
C HIS A 1059 -3.91 3.29 -28.13
N LEU A 1060 -4.62 2.16 -28.09
CA LEU A 1060 -5.98 2.12 -27.56
C LEU A 1060 -5.96 2.41 -26.06
N ILE A 1061 -6.81 3.34 -25.63
CA ILE A 1061 -7.02 3.65 -24.22
C ILE A 1061 -8.25 2.87 -23.76
N ASP A 1062 -8.06 1.87 -22.91
CA ASP A 1062 -9.08 0.91 -22.45
C ASP A 1062 -9.49 1.12 -20.99
N GLY A 1063 -9.19 2.30 -20.42
CA GLY A 1063 -9.59 2.68 -19.06
C GLY A 1063 -11.08 3.01 -18.86
N ASP A 1064 -11.86 3.06 -19.95
CA ASP A 1064 -13.31 3.24 -19.93
C ASP A 1064 -13.98 1.87 -20.09
N GLU A 1065 -14.89 1.51 -19.19
CA GLU A 1065 -15.56 0.20 -19.17
C GLU A 1065 -16.31 -0.14 -20.47
N ALA A 1066 -16.67 0.88 -21.26
CA ALA A 1066 -17.31 0.66 -22.56
C ALA A 1066 -16.33 0.16 -23.64
N VAL A 1067 -15.03 0.39 -23.49
CA VAL A 1067 -14.01 0.03 -24.48
C VAL A 1067 -13.59 -1.43 -24.30
N ASP A 1068 -13.52 -2.17 -25.40
CA ASP A 1068 -13.06 -3.57 -25.39
C ASP A 1068 -11.54 -3.65 -25.18
N ALA A 1069 -11.12 -3.91 -23.94
CA ALA A 1069 -9.70 -4.04 -23.58
C ALA A 1069 -8.98 -5.17 -24.36
N SER A 1070 -9.70 -6.16 -24.90
CA SER A 1070 -9.09 -7.22 -25.72
C SER A 1070 -8.58 -6.72 -27.08
N GLU A 1071 -8.97 -5.51 -27.48
CA GLU A 1071 -8.43 -4.84 -28.67
C GLU A 1071 -7.15 -4.06 -28.39
N ASN A 1072 -6.71 -3.94 -27.14
CA ASN A 1072 -5.49 -3.21 -26.80
C ASN A 1072 -4.25 -3.95 -27.32
N LEU A 1073 -3.58 -3.37 -28.31
CA LEU A 1073 -2.44 -3.98 -28.99
C LEU A 1073 -1.22 -4.16 -28.08
N ALA A 1074 -1.14 -3.44 -26.95
CA ALA A 1074 -0.07 -3.62 -25.96
C ALA A 1074 -0.02 -5.06 -25.40
N SER A 1075 -1.17 -5.73 -25.35
CA SER A 1075 -1.33 -7.12 -24.91
C SER A 1075 -0.83 -8.15 -25.94
N TYR A 1076 -0.44 -7.73 -27.13
CA TYR A 1076 0.00 -8.60 -28.22
C TYR A 1076 1.37 -8.19 -28.79
N PRO A 1077 2.48 -8.33 -28.02
CA PRO A 1077 3.82 -7.96 -28.47
C PRO A 1077 4.24 -8.66 -29.78
N ASP A 1078 3.83 -9.91 -29.98
CA ASP A 1078 4.19 -10.70 -31.17
C ASP A 1078 3.54 -10.16 -32.45
N LEU A 1079 2.45 -9.41 -32.33
CA LEU A 1079 1.82 -8.69 -33.44
C LEU A 1079 2.34 -7.25 -33.54
N LEU A 1080 2.49 -6.57 -32.39
CA LEU A 1080 2.90 -5.17 -32.31
C LEU A 1080 4.33 -4.92 -32.81
N VAL A 1081 5.29 -5.72 -32.32
CA VAL A 1081 6.72 -5.49 -32.59
C VAL A 1081 7.05 -5.59 -34.08
N PRO A 1082 6.70 -6.68 -34.80
CA PRO A 1082 7.04 -6.78 -36.22
C PRO A 1082 6.34 -5.70 -37.07
N THR A 1083 5.08 -5.38 -36.77
CA THR A 1083 4.31 -4.37 -37.53
C THR A 1083 4.85 -2.96 -37.34
N VAL A 1084 5.23 -2.56 -36.12
CA VAL A 1084 5.86 -1.26 -35.86
C VAL A 1084 7.23 -1.14 -36.54
N LEU A 1085 8.05 -2.19 -36.48
CA LEU A 1085 9.37 -2.19 -37.13
C LEU A 1085 9.26 -2.08 -38.65
N GLU A 1086 8.33 -2.83 -39.25
CA GLU A 1086 8.08 -2.74 -40.69
C GLU A 1086 7.53 -1.37 -41.09
N ALA A 1087 6.59 -0.82 -40.33
CA ALA A 1087 6.05 0.52 -40.59
C ALA A 1087 7.13 1.60 -40.49
N ARG A 1088 8.07 1.50 -39.54
CA ARG A 1088 9.23 2.40 -39.44
C ARG A 1088 10.13 2.33 -40.66
N GLU A 1089 10.40 1.12 -41.15
CA GLU A 1089 11.24 0.94 -42.35
C GLU A 1089 10.54 1.50 -43.60
N ARG A 1090 9.24 1.23 -43.77
CA ARG A 1090 8.44 1.85 -44.84
C ARG A 1090 8.43 3.37 -44.71
N ALA A 1091 8.27 3.91 -43.51
CA ALA A 1091 8.23 5.34 -43.27
C ALA A 1091 9.55 6.01 -43.67
N LYS A 1092 10.69 5.41 -43.29
CA LYS A 1092 12.03 5.85 -43.70
C LYS A 1092 12.19 5.86 -45.23
N ARG A 1093 11.76 4.79 -45.93
CA ARG A 1093 11.83 4.72 -47.41
C ARG A 1093 10.95 5.74 -48.12
N ARG A 1094 9.80 6.08 -47.53
CA ARG A 1094 8.79 6.97 -48.12
C ARG A 1094 8.92 8.44 -47.68
N GLY A 1095 9.86 8.74 -46.79
CA GLY A 1095 10.02 10.10 -46.23
C GLY A 1095 8.87 10.51 -45.29
N ILE A 1096 8.22 9.53 -44.65
CA ILE A 1096 7.15 9.75 -43.67
C ILE A 1096 7.77 9.90 -42.28
N VAL A 1097 7.33 10.92 -41.55
CA VAL A 1097 7.63 11.10 -40.13
C VAL A 1097 6.60 10.30 -39.33
N LEU A 1098 7.05 9.19 -38.77
CA LEU A 1098 6.22 8.28 -37.98
C LEU A 1098 6.43 8.51 -36.48
N TYR A 1099 5.38 8.94 -35.79
CA TYR A 1099 5.30 8.93 -34.33
C TYR A 1099 4.63 7.64 -33.85
N VAL A 1100 5.23 7.00 -32.85
CA VAL A 1100 4.68 5.81 -32.19
C VAL A 1100 4.50 6.15 -30.72
N SER A 1101 3.36 5.81 -30.14
CA SER A 1101 3.09 6.11 -28.75
C SER A 1101 4.12 5.46 -27.80
N PRO A 1102 4.50 6.12 -26.68
CA PRO A 1102 5.54 5.61 -25.78
C PRO A 1102 5.25 4.21 -25.23
N ALA A 1103 3.97 3.88 -24.99
CA ALA A 1103 3.55 2.56 -24.51
C ALA A 1103 3.99 1.42 -25.45
N TYR A 1104 3.91 1.65 -26.77
CA TYR A 1104 4.37 0.68 -27.77
C TYR A 1104 5.87 0.72 -27.96
N ASP A 1105 6.49 1.90 -27.93
CA ASP A 1105 7.94 2.04 -28.07
C ASP A 1105 8.73 1.34 -26.96
N GLU A 1106 8.22 1.35 -25.73
CA GLU A 1106 8.83 0.62 -24.63
C GLU A 1106 8.76 -0.91 -24.85
N ILE A 1107 7.65 -1.42 -25.36
CA ILE A 1107 7.49 -2.85 -25.68
C ILE A 1107 8.49 -3.25 -26.78
N VAL A 1108 8.60 -2.46 -27.86
CA VAL A 1108 9.56 -2.69 -28.95
C VAL A 1108 11.00 -2.66 -28.41
N ALA A 1109 11.36 -1.68 -27.58
CA ALA A 1109 12.69 -1.56 -27.00
C ALA A 1109 13.04 -2.70 -26.02
N ARG A 1110 12.07 -3.22 -25.26
CA ARG A 1110 12.26 -4.40 -24.40
C ARG A 1110 12.47 -5.67 -25.23
N HIS A 1111 11.71 -5.83 -26.31
CA HIS A 1111 11.82 -6.98 -27.20
C HIS A 1111 13.19 -7.01 -27.92
N ALA A 1112 13.67 -5.86 -28.41
CA ALA A 1112 15.00 -5.75 -29.01
C ALA A 1112 16.14 -6.12 -28.03
N ARG A 1113 16.02 -5.74 -26.75
CA ARG A 1113 16.98 -6.10 -25.70
C ARG A 1113 17.01 -7.60 -25.40
N LYS A 1114 15.85 -8.28 -25.44
CA LYS A 1114 15.77 -9.74 -25.35
C LYS A 1114 16.47 -10.44 -26.52
N ALA A 1115 16.27 -9.95 -27.74
CA ALA A 1115 16.90 -10.51 -28.95
C ALA A 1115 18.43 -10.28 -29.01
N SER A 1116 18.96 -9.26 -28.34
CA SER A 1116 20.40 -8.95 -28.28
C SER A 1116 21.20 -9.72 -27.22
N ARG A 1117 20.55 -10.60 -26.43
CA ARG A 1117 21.28 -11.53 -25.56
C ARG A 1117 21.72 -12.73 -26.41
N PRO A 1118 23.02 -13.06 -26.50
CA PRO A 1118 23.45 -14.26 -27.18
C PRO A 1118 22.88 -15.48 -26.45
N ASP A 1119 22.14 -16.32 -27.18
CA ASP A 1119 21.74 -17.65 -26.75
C ASP A 1119 23.00 -18.43 -26.36
N THR A 1120 23.27 -18.49 -25.07
CA THR A 1120 24.19 -19.44 -24.49
C THR A 1120 23.46 -20.12 -23.35
N LEU A 1121 22.98 -21.33 -23.67
CA LEU A 1121 22.91 -22.54 -22.84
C LEU A 1121 21.70 -23.39 -23.26
N THR A 1122 21.73 -23.91 -24.47
CA THR A 1122 21.22 -25.27 -24.71
C THR A 1122 22.16 -26.22 -23.95
N VAL A 1123 21.71 -26.71 -22.80
CA VAL A 1123 22.36 -27.83 -22.13
C VAL A 1123 21.81 -29.11 -22.76
N ASP A 1124 22.65 -29.75 -23.57
CA ASP A 1124 22.46 -31.11 -24.03
C ASP A 1124 22.19 -32.04 -22.83
N GLN A 1125 21.11 -32.82 -22.92
CA GLN A 1125 20.92 -34.00 -22.09
C GLN A 1125 21.75 -35.15 -22.66
N PRO A 1126 22.62 -35.82 -21.89
CA PRO A 1126 23.01 -37.18 -22.18
C PRO A 1126 22.03 -38.18 -21.52
N ALA A 1127 21.88 -39.31 -22.21
CA ALA A 1127 20.91 -40.39 -22.04
C ALA A 1127 20.76 -41.01 -20.64
#